data_AF-A0A1Z4GP31-F1
#
_entry.id   AF-A0A1Z4GP31-F1
#
_cell.length_a   1.000
_cell.length_b   1.000
_cell.length_c   1.000
_cell.angle_alpha   90.00
_cell.angle_beta   90.00
_cell.angle_gamma   90.00
#
_symmetry.space_group_name_H-M   'P 1'
#
loop_
_entity.id
_entity.type
_entity.pdbx_description
1 polymer ?
#
loop_
_entity_poly.entity_id
_entity_poly.type
_entity_poly.pdbx_seq_one_letter_code
_entity_poly.pdbx_strand_id
1 'polypeptide(L)'
;MSILTNRLKVNFHIDAIERDFVFIRFKRDKNSKWWGAEELDRIIGDDYQAMSVGYAQYAYAMFDKKSNDTYALLQKLKTDPKFASVSAIEVKPQAVYTGNDECICEVTLARLLMNSLGSSRSRFKHLHFSNLTGALLKVPPLKNKLYDAISVAEITLGRDESQTNEFLLKVSVVSYRKKVSILKEYKGTPELKKILKRPEYVFHSGTGTLRRWLRPDGKETDPTQSYIQCAKQGKKLHTNFLEFGSIEKFEKSRAGILFQVFNSIQEYLSEYMSVDFSTLEIAHSIELKNTILKNPNQLHSKLDGQAIHIVDKVNDENAADLIITLKEHLLPYITDEKLITVGKRDKETALNFRIIHDAEFYEKAGHKDEYLPSTDKIQRQHLTVESTTNISKPIVKTIVKEQLIKRDISSRTLNLFDWTKLQLKGSWTFAAWDDDIDQVIFMEIQQNGNFQFYEIDGQDIFNWQKFEQYRKFMTDGSSGDKIEALEGLVISDNGDINQIFITDAISIPDLSKIEAILKEVETELPENKRNGYELADIVEEFLQEQSASNLDVEKLEALSSELRKIGSQTISKVDFKSLIAQYLGTKRKTGDKEIDVSITSEATRFRDHLLDKHQIRLKLPQDNQSKEDLFDASLNIKYFGETEKQAYYLVGERRDNVQLHFKDACHLRRIVAVDDSKLIFRQILPTMDVDFVRTGQSTVIPFPFKYIREYKKFSVTK
;
A
#
# COMPACT_ATOMS: atom_id res chain seq x y z
N MET A 1 21.96 6.48 -9.43
CA MET A 1 20.83 6.88 -8.55
C MET A 1 20.38 5.61 -7.88
N SER A 2 20.25 5.61 -6.57
CA SER A 2 20.04 4.39 -5.82
C SER A 2 18.76 4.47 -5.00
N ILE A 3 18.01 3.37 -4.89
CA ILE A 3 16.81 3.28 -4.05
C ILE A 3 17.01 2.27 -2.93
N LEU A 4 16.42 2.55 -1.77
CA LEU A 4 16.35 1.58 -0.67
C LEU A 4 15.16 0.65 -0.88
N THR A 5 15.24 -0.54 -0.28
CA THR A 5 14.15 -1.51 -0.27
C THR A 5 13.90 -2.05 1.13
N ASN A 6 12.77 -2.72 1.34
CA ASN A 6 12.47 -3.42 2.59
C ASN A 6 13.26 -4.73 2.80
N ARG A 7 14.26 -5.01 1.96
CA ARG A 7 15.21 -6.10 2.17
C ARG A 7 16.26 -5.66 3.18
N LEU A 8 16.32 -6.35 4.31
CA LEU A 8 17.35 -6.17 5.31
C LEU A 8 18.52 -7.10 5.02
N LYS A 9 19.70 -6.52 4.83
CA LYS A 9 20.97 -7.23 4.92
C LYS A 9 21.27 -7.46 6.38
N VAL A 10 21.51 -8.71 6.77
CA VAL A 10 21.77 -9.05 8.18
C VAL A 10 23.11 -9.76 8.31
N ASN A 11 23.95 -9.22 9.18
CA ASN A 11 25.20 -9.85 9.60
C ASN A 11 25.08 -10.24 11.07
N PHE A 12 25.21 -11.53 11.39
CA PHE A 12 25.08 -12.04 12.75
C PHE A 12 26.42 -12.07 13.49
N HIS A 13 26.40 -11.70 14.77
CA HIS A 13 27.51 -11.90 15.71
C HIS A 13 27.26 -13.17 16.52
N ILE A 14 27.54 -14.32 15.91
CA ILE A 14 27.15 -15.64 16.46
C ILE A 14 27.72 -15.88 17.86
N ASP A 15 28.97 -15.49 18.13
CA ASP A 15 29.58 -15.69 19.46
C ASP A 15 28.82 -14.95 20.58
N ALA A 16 28.38 -13.71 20.31
CA ALA A 16 27.59 -12.93 21.26
C ALA A 16 26.20 -13.56 21.46
N ILE A 17 25.58 -14.03 20.38
CA ILE A 17 24.30 -14.74 20.42
C ILE A 17 24.40 -16.01 21.28
N GLU A 18 25.43 -16.85 21.06
CA GLU A 18 25.63 -18.10 21.81
C GLU A 18 26.01 -17.87 23.27
N ARG A 19 26.68 -16.74 23.56
CA ARG A 19 27.01 -16.32 24.92
C ARG A 19 25.77 -16.00 25.73
N ASP A 20 24.79 -15.33 25.15
CA ASP A 20 23.67 -14.76 25.89
C ASP A 20 22.34 -15.51 25.73
N PHE A 21 22.18 -16.31 24.67
CA PHE A 21 20.92 -16.98 24.37
C PHE A 21 21.01 -18.49 24.24
N VAL A 22 19.87 -19.14 24.49
CA VAL A 22 19.61 -20.56 24.23
C VAL A 22 18.41 -20.66 23.30
N PHE A 23 18.53 -21.50 22.27
CA PHE A 23 17.46 -21.74 21.31
C PHE A 23 16.93 -23.16 21.44
N ILE A 24 15.62 -23.29 21.55
CA ILE A 24 14.94 -24.58 21.59
C ILE A 24 14.07 -24.72 20.35
N ARG A 25 14.25 -25.84 19.64
CA ARG A 25 13.39 -26.26 18.53
C ARG A 25 12.36 -27.25 19.02
N PHE A 26 11.12 -27.05 18.62
CA PHE A 26 9.98 -27.90 18.92
C PHE A 26 9.48 -28.59 17.64
N LYS A 27 9.34 -29.92 17.71
CA LYS A 27 8.79 -30.77 16.66
C LYS A 27 7.62 -31.57 17.23
N ARG A 28 6.50 -31.61 16.52
CA ARG A 28 5.33 -32.44 16.87
C ARG A 28 5.40 -33.78 16.17
N ASP A 29 4.81 -34.79 16.79
CA ASP A 29 4.70 -36.15 16.23
C ASP A 29 3.77 -36.22 15.00
N LYS A 30 2.84 -35.25 14.86
CA LYS A 30 1.94 -35.12 13.71
C LYS A 30 2.28 -33.87 12.91
N ASN A 31 2.07 -33.92 11.59
CA ASN A 31 2.13 -32.76 10.68
C ASN A 31 0.97 -31.78 10.93
N SER A 32 0.79 -31.30 12.16
CA SER A 32 -0.20 -30.30 12.52
C SER A 32 0.44 -28.90 12.52
N LYS A 33 -0.32 -27.90 12.08
CA LYS A 33 0.15 -26.51 12.03
C LYS A 33 0.44 -26.00 13.44
N TRP A 34 1.58 -25.32 13.60
CA TRP A 34 1.96 -24.63 14.83
C TRP A 34 1.19 -23.32 15.06
N TRP A 35 0.60 -22.75 14.01
CA TRP A 35 -0.20 -21.54 14.10
C TRP A 35 -1.38 -21.73 15.05
N GLY A 36 -1.49 -20.88 16.07
CA GLY A 36 -2.53 -20.97 17.09
C GLY A 36 -2.34 -22.11 18.10
N ALA A 37 -1.17 -22.75 18.13
CA ALA A 37 -0.77 -23.71 19.18
C ALA A 37 -0.68 -23.02 20.55
N GLU A 38 -1.29 -23.57 21.60
CA GLU A 38 -1.18 -23.02 22.95
C GLU A 38 0.21 -23.23 23.56
N GLU A 39 0.97 -24.22 23.07
CA GLU A 39 2.25 -24.65 23.61
C GLU A 39 3.30 -23.54 23.60
N LEU A 40 3.42 -22.80 22.49
CA LEU A 40 4.39 -21.69 22.41
C LEU A 40 3.96 -20.46 23.22
N ASP A 41 2.65 -20.20 23.34
CA ASP A 41 2.17 -19.11 24.20
C ASP A 41 2.50 -19.42 25.68
N ARG A 42 2.46 -20.70 26.08
CA ARG A 42 2.87 -21.13 27.43
C ARG A 42 4.36 -20.98 27.66
N ILE A 43 5.17 -21.19 26.63
CA ILE A 43 6.63 -21.02 26.69
C ILE A 43 7.00 -19.56 26.96
N ILE A 44 6.22 -18.60 26.46
CA ILE A 44 6.40 -17.17 26.77
C ILE A 44 5.93 -16.83 28.19
N GLY A 45 4.91 -17.53 28.70
CA GLY A 45 4.31 -17.27 30.00
C GLY A 45 5.23 -17.55 31.20
N ASP A 46 4.72 -17.26 32.40
CA ASP A 46 5.47 -17.31 33.67
C ASP A 46 6.16 -18.65 33.95
N ASP A 47 5.64 -19.74 33.39
CA ASP A 47 6.18 -21.09 33.58
C ASP A 47 7.59 -21.24 32.96
N TYR A 48 7.89 -20.56 31.86
CA TYR A 48 9.10 -20.81 31.06
C TYR A 48 9.83 -19.51 30.65
N GLN A 49 9.14 -18.38 30.55
CA GLN A 49 9.71 -17.04 30.33
C GLN A 49 10.64 -16.94 29.11
N ALA A 50 10.25 -17.56 27.98
CA ALA A 50 10.94 -17.33 26.72
C ALA A 50 10.87 -15.86 26.31
N MET A 51 11.97 -15.35 25.78
CA MET A 51 12.07 -13.98 25.30
C MET A 51 11.28 -13.77 24.00
N SER A 52 11.25 -14.78 23.14
CA SER A 52 10.52 -14.75 21.87
C SER A 52 10.28 -16.16 21.31
N VAL A 53 9.30 -16.27 20.42
CA VAL A 53 8.99 -17.50 19.69
C VAL A 53 8.77 -17.23 18.20
N GLY A 54 8.92 -18.27 17.39
CA GLY A 54 8.82 -18.21 15.94
C GLY A 54 8.31 -19.51 15.32
N TYR A 55 7.66 -19.38 14.17
CA TYR A 55 7.17 -20.51 13.38
C TYR A 55 7.82 -20.55 12.00
N ALA A 56 8.29 -21.73 11.61
CA ALA A 56 8.72 -22.07 10.26
C ALA A 56 8.29 -23.53 9.97
N GLN A 57 9.18 -24.35 9.40
CA GLN A 57 9.00 -25.80 9.36
C GLN A 57 8.85 -26.40 10.77
N TYR A 58 9.60 -25.86 11.73
CA TYR A 58 9.50 -26.16 13.15
C TYR A 58 9.04 -24.93 13.94
N ALA A 59 8.68 -25.14 15.20
CA ALA A 59 8.54 -24.05 16.16
C ALA A 59 9.86 -23.82 16.89
N TYR A 60 10.15 -22.57 17.23
CA TYR A 60 11.37 -22.19 17.94
C TYR A 60 11.07 -21.22 19.07
N ALA A 61 11.85 -21.30 20.14
CA ALA A 61 11.84 -20.32 21.23
C ALA A 61 13.27 -19.91 21.60
N MET A 62 13.44 -18.64 21.96
CA MET A 62 14.69 -18.05 22.40
C MET A 62 14.58 -17.70 23.89
N PHE A 63 15.58 -18.10 24.68
CA PHE A 63 15.65 -17.87 26.11
C PHE A 63 16.93 -17.13 26.49
N ASP A 64 16.87 -16.31 27.54
CA ASP A 64 18.04 -15.73 28.18
C ASP A 64 18.84 -16.84 28.89
N LYS A 65 20.12 -16.98 28.54
CA LYS A 65 21.01 -18.01 29.07
C LYS A 65 21.41 -17.74 30.52
N LYS A 66 21.45 -16.48 30.95
CA LYS A 66 21.80 -16.12 32.35
C LYS A 66 20.71 -16.56 33.32
N SER A 67 19.45 -16.51 32.90
CA SER A 67 18.30 -16.87 33.73
C SER A 67 17.86 -18.33 33.60
N ASN A 68 18.37 -19.08 32.63
CA ASN A 68 17.89 -20.42 32.32
C ASN A 68 19.04 -21.43 32.18
N ASP A 69 18.97 -22.51 32.95
CA ASP A 69 19.79 -23.70 32.71
C ASP A 69 19.15 -24.56 31.63
N THR A 70 19.85 -24.75 30.50
CA THR A 70 19.31 -25.46 29.33
C THR A 70 18.88 -26.89 29.68
N TYR A 71 19.67 -27.59 30.49
CA TYR A 71 19.38 -28.98 30.83
C TYR A 71 18.10 -29.08 31.68
N ALA A 72 17.99 -28.24 32.72
CA ALA A 72 16.81 -28.17 33.57
C ALA A 72 15.56 -27.75 32.76
N LEU A 73 15.71 -26.81 31.83
CA LEU A 73 14.63 -26.36 30.95
C LEU A 73 14.13 -27.50 30.04
N LEU A 74 15.03 -28.25 29.40
CA LEU A 74 14.66 -29.40 28.57
C LEU A 74 14.02 -30.53 29.40
N GLN A 75 14.53 -30.80 30.61
CA GLN A 75 13.91 -31.78 31.51
C GLN A 75 12.51 -31.36 31.95
N LYS A 76 12.31 -30.07 32.26
CA LYS A 76 11.00 -29.52 32.59
C LYS A 76 10.01 -29.67 31.43
N LEU A 77 10.42 -29.31 30.21
CA LEU A 77 9.60 -29.49 29.01
C LEU A 77 9.25 -30.97 28.75
N LYS A 78 10.21 -31.88 28.93
CA LYS A 78 10.01 -33.32 28.72
C LYS A 78 9.04 -33.94 29.74
N THR A 79 9.01 -33.43 30.96
CA THR A 79 8.18 -33.96 32.06
C THR A 79 6.81 -33.29 32.15
N ASP A 80 6.63 -32.12 31.53
CA ASP A 80 5.34 -31.43 31.48
C ASP A 80 4.34 -32.17 30.57
N PRO A 81 3.21 -32.68 31.11
CA PRO A 81 2.21 -33.39 30.32
C PRO A 81 1.65 -32.58 29.13
N LYS A 82 1.72 -31.24 29.18
CA LYS A 82 1.26 -30.37 28.09
C LYS A 82 2.17 -30.42 26.85
N PHE A 83 3.40 -30.90 27.01
CA PHE A 83 4.39 -31.04 25.94
C PHE A 83 4.69 -32.50 25.60
N ALA A 84 3.89 -33.45 26.11
CA ALA A 84 4.15 -34.89 25.93
C ALA A 84 4.21 -35.37 24.46
N SER A 85 3.57 -34.65 23.52
CA SER A 85 3.58 -34.93 22.07
C SER A 85 4.52 -34.01 21.27
N VAL A 86 5.42 -33.32 21.97
CA VAL A 86 6.35 -32.35 21.43
C VAL A 86 7.77 -32.73 21.81
N SER A 87 8.59 -33.03 20.80
CA SER A 87 10.03 -33.14 20.96
C SER A 87 10.65 -31.74 21.04
N ALA A 88 11.33 -31.45 22.15
CA ALA A 88 12.11 -30.23 22.34
C ALA A 88 13.61 -30.56 22.37
N ILE A 89 14.39 -29.89 21.52
CA ILE A 89 15.87 -30.01 21.54
C ILE A 89 16.52 -28.62 21.50
N GLU A 90 17.70 -28.50 22.10
CA GLU A 90 18.56 -27.34 21.87
C GLU A 90 19.04 -27.34 20.42
N VAL A 91 19.08 -26.16 19.78
CA VAL A 91 19.67 -25.97 18.46
C VAL A 91 20.67 -24.81 18.50
N LYS A 92 21.71 -24.89 17.66
CA LYS A 92 22.74 -23.85 17.59
C LYS A 92 22.42 -22.80 16.51
N PRO A 93 22.68 -21.51 16.78
CA PRO A 93 22.56 -20.46 15.78
C PRO A 93 23.58 -20.64 14.65
N GLN A 94 23.13 -20.43 13.41
CA GLN A 94 24.02 -20.40 12.25
C GLN A 94 23.73 -19.16 11.41
N ALA A 95 24.79 -18.56 10.87
CA ALA A 95 24.68 -17.41 9.97
C ALA A 95 24.27 -17.82 8.55
N VAL A 96 24.41 -19.10 8.17
CA VAL A 96 24.01 -19.64 6.88
C VAL A 96 23.46 -21.05 7.11
N TYR A 97 22.25 -21.32 6.61
CA TYR A 97 21.63 -22.63 6.72
C TYR A 97 22.42 -23.69 5.94
N THR A 98 22.83 -24.74 6.64
CA THR A 98 23.62 -25.85 6.10
C THR A 98 22.78 -27.07 5.71
N GLY A 99 21.45 -27.01 5.83
CA GLY A 99 20.58 -28.17 5.58
C GLY A 99 20.42 -29.12 6.76
N ASN A 100 21.06 -28.83 7.90
CA ASN A 100 20.98 -29.64 9.12
C ASN A 100 19.79 -29.20 9.99
N ASP A 101 18.98 -30.17 10.42
CA ASP A 101 17.86 -30.01 11.32
C ASP A 101 18.26 -29.60 12.76
N GLU A 102 19.53 -29.74 13.14
CA GLU A 102 20.07 -29.38 14.47
C GLU A 102 20.48 -27.89 14.60
N CYS A 103 20.25 -27.09 13.56
CA CYS A 103 20.53 -25.65 13.59
C CYS A 103 19.26 -24.82 13.43
N ILE A 104 19.33 -23.55 13.84
CA ILE A 104 18.33 -22.54 13.48
C ILE A 104 18.82 -21.78 12.24
N CYS A 105 18.01 -21.78 11.19
CA CYS A 105 18.33 -21.07 9.95
C CYS A 105 18.30 -19.55 10.12
N GLU A 106 19.04 -18.85 9.26
CA GLU A 106 19.35 -17.42 9.35
C GLU A 106 18.08 -16.54 9.47
N VAL A 107 17.05 -16.81 8.67
CA VAL A 107 15.79 -16.05 8.69
C VAL A 107 15.01 -16.25 9.99
N THR A 108 15.03 -17.47 10.55
CA THR A 108 14.35 -17.78 11.82
C THR A 108 15.10 -17.16 12.98
N LEU A 109 16.43 -17.17 12.96
CA LEU A 109 17.28 -16.52 13.95
C LEU A 109 17.02 -15.00 13.99
N ALA A 110 17.07 -14.32 12.83
CA ALA A 110 16.73 -12.90 12.74
C ALA A 110 15.30 -12.62 13.23
N ARG A 111 14.34 -13.49 12.90
CA ARG A 111 12.95 -13.35 13.35
C ARG A 111 12.83 -13.47 14.86
N LEU A 112 13.52 -14.41 15.52
CA LEU A 112 13.48 -14.54 16.98
C LEU A 112 14.10 -13.33 17.67
N LEU A 113 15.25 -12.86 17.19
CA LEU A 113 15.90 -11.66 17.70
C LEU A 113 14.98 -10.43 17.53
N MET A 114 14.43 -10.21 16.34
CA MET A 114 13.47 -9.12 16.08
C MET A 114 12.22 -9.25 16.95
N ASN A 115 11.65 -10.44 17.09
CA ASN A 115 10.45 -10.68 17.89
C ASN A 115 10.68 -10.37 19.37
N SER A 116 11.92 -10.48 19.86
CA SER A 116 12.28 -10.10 21.24
C SER A 116 12.18 -8.60 21.52
N LEU A 117 12.17 -7.75 20.48
CA LEU A 117 11.95 -6.30 20.63
C LEU A 117 10.58 -5.99 21.21
N GLY A 118 9.63 -6.90 21.08
CA GLY A 118 8.34 -6.72 21.72
C GLY A 118 8.47 -6.70 23.24
N SER A 119 9.38 -7.50 23.80
CA SER A 119 9.37 -7.89 25.21
C SER A 119 9.68 -6.70 26.11
N SER A 120 8.96 -6.57 27.22
CA SER A 120 9.23 -5.48 28.16
C SER A 120 10.67 -5.57 28.64
N ARG A 121 11.34 -4.42 28.74
CA ARG A 121 12.68 -4.30 29.34
C ARG A 121 12.62 -3.85 30.80
N SER A 122 11.44 -3.93 31.41
CA SER A 122 11.21 -3.56 32.81
C SER A 122 12.12 -4.37 33.75
N ARG A 123 12.34 -3.92 34.99
CA ARG A 123 13.00 -4.78 35.99
C ARG A 123 12.17 -6.02 36.38
N PHE A 124 10.89 -6.05 36.03
CA PHE A 124 9.96 -7.12 36.39
C PHE A 124 9.90 -8.19 35.30
N LYS A 125 10.50 -9.36 35.57
CA LYS A 125 10.60 -10.48 34.60
C LYS A 125 9.25 -11.01 34.10
N HIS A 126 8.22 -10.99 34.93
CA HIS A 126 6.87 -11.40 34.52
C HIS A 126 6.25 -10.48 33.45
N LEU A 127 6.87 -9.33 33.13
CA LEU A 127 6.46 -8.44 32.04
C LEU A 127 7.27 -8.69 30.76
N HIS A 128 8.29 -9.55 30.78
CA HIS A 128 9.21 -9.82 29.65
C HIS A 128 8.60 -10.74 28.59
N PHE A 129 7.28 -10.72 28.46
CA PHE A 129 6.58 -11.36 27.36
C PHE A 129 6.16 -10.30 26.36
N SER A 130 6.34 -10.58 25.08
CA SER A 130 5.65 -9.82 24.04
C SER A 130 5.73 -10.48 22.70
N ASN A 131 4.63 -11.12 22.34
CA ASN A 131 4.04 -11.10 21.02
C ASN A 131 2.91 -12.12 21.02
N LEU A 132 1.97 -11.96 20.11
CA LEU A 132 1.10 -13.08 19.76
C LEU A 132 1.90 -13.95 18.82
N THR A 133 2.15 -15.16 19.27
CA THR A 133 2.81 -16.28 18.60
C THR A 133 3.29 -16.03 17.15
N GLY A 134 4.58 -15.69 17.01
CA GLY A 134 5.33 -15.82 15.76
C GLY A 134 5.63 -14.54 14.96
N ALA A 135 5.14 -13.37 15.38
CA ALA A 135 5.41 -12.08 14.74
C ALA A 135 5.60 -10.96 15.78
N LEU A 136 6.42 -9.94 15.47
CA LEU A 136 6.52 -8.76 16.32
C LEU A 136 5.24 -7.93 16.17
N LEU A 137 4.57 -7.65 17.29
CA LEU A 137 3.36 -6.84 17.29
C LEU A 137 3.61 -5.45 17.86
N LYS A 138 3.13 -4.43 17.16
CA LYS A 138 3.08 -3.07 17.69
C LYS A 138 1.63 -2.67 17.91
N VAL A 139 1.22 -2.65 19.17
CA VAL A 139 -0.09 -2.16 19.60
C VAL A 139 0.02 -0.64 19.77
N PRO A 140 -0.90 0.15 19.18
CA PRO A 140 -0.88 1.59 19.36
C PRO A 140 -1.16 1.94 20.82
N PRO A 141 -0.67 3.11 21.31
CA PRO A 141 -1.01 3.57 22.65
C PRO A 141 -2.52 3.65 22.82
N LEU A 142 -3.08 2.82 23.71
CA LEU A 142 -4.49 2.87 24.04
C LEU A 142 -4.69 3.92 25.12
N LYS A 143 -5.54 4.92 24.87
CA LYS A 143 -6.03 5.83 25.94
C LYS A 143 -6.85 5.00 26.94
N ASN A 144 -7.13 5.54 28.13
CA ASN A 144 -7.79 4.87 29.29
C ASN A 144 -9.10 4.08 29.03
N LYS A 145 -9.61 4.03 27.78
CA LYS A 145 -10.75 3.23 27.35
C LYS A 145 -10.35 2.19 26.30
N LEU A 146 -10.71 0.94 26.54
CA LEU A 146 -10.60 -0.14 25.55
C LEU A 146 -11.58 0.05 24.39
N TYR A 147 -11.02 0.31 23.20
CA TYR A 147 -11.77 0.50 21.96
C TYR A 147 -12.39 -0.80 21.46
N ASP A 148 -13.49 -0.70 20.73
CA ASP A 148 -14.16 -1.85 20.09
C ASP A 148 -13.30 -2.55 19.03
N ALA A 149 -12.40 -1.80 18.39
CA ALA A 149 -11.45 -2.29 17.41
C ALA A 149 -10.11 -1.60 17.64
N ILE A 150 -9.04 -2.38 17.62
CA ILE A 150 -7.65 -1.93 17.71
C ILE A 150 -6.97 -2.27 16.40
N SER A 151 -6.27 -1.30 15.80
CA SER A 151 -5.42 -1.55 14.63
C SER A 151 -4.03 -1.90 15.14
N VAL A 152 -3.58 -3.12 14.91
CA VAL A 152 -2.30 -3.63 15.39
C VAL A 152 -1.41 -3.88 14.19
N ALA A 153 -0.14 -3.44 14.28
CA ALA A 153 0.84 -3.76 13.25
C ALA A 153 1.48 -5.12 13.55
N GLU A 154 1.46 -6.00 12.57
CA GLU A 154 2.11 -7.30 12.53
C GLU A 154 3.37 -7.19 11.66
N ILE A 155 4.53 -7.33 12.28
CA ILE A 155 5.84 -7.22 11.63
C ILE A 155 6.48 -8.60 11.52
N THR A 156 6.86 -8.96 10.29
CA THR A 156 7.43 -10.27 9.97
C THR A 156 8.65 -10.15 9.07
N LEU A 157 9.52 -11.15 9.13
CA LEU A 157 10.66 -11.31 8.23
C LEU A 157 10.44 -12.52 7.34
N GLY A 158 10.42 -12.33 6.03
CA GLY A 158 10.39 -13.39 5.02
C GLY A 158 11.78 -13.68 4.46
N ARG A 159 11.98 -14.89 3.91
CA ARG A 159 13.19 -15.19 3.13
C ARG A 159 13.05 -14.54 1.75
N ASP A 160 14.13 -13.96 1.24
CA ASP A 160 14.25 -13.69 -0.19
C ASP A 160 15.01 -14.86 -0.83
N GLU A 161 14.40 -15.56 -1.78
CA GLU A 161 15.03 -16.72 -2.43
C GLU A 161 16.19 -16.32 -3.34
N SER A 162 16.31 -15.04 -3.69
CA SER A 162 17.32 -14.54 -4.64
C SER A 162 18.67 -14.19 -4.01
N GLN A 163 18.76 -14.05 -2.69
CA GLN A 163 19.98 -13.59 -2.00
C GLN A 163 20.13 -14.26 -0.63
N THR A 164 21.35 -14.68 -0.30
CA THR A 164 21.66 -15.25 1.01
C THR A 164 21.82 -14.11 2.03
N ASN A 165 21.27 -14.25 3.24
CA ASN A 165 21.31 -13.25 4.32
C ASN A 165 20.61 -11.90 4.04
N GLU A 166 19.72 -11.87 3.05
CA GLU A 166 18.77 -10.77 2.86
C GLU A 166 17.35 -11.24 3.19
N PHE A 167 16.67 -10.48 4.05
CA PHE A 167 15.32 -10.82 4.53
C PHE A 167 14.32 -9.70 4.24
N LEU A 168 13.11 -10.07 3.83
CA LEU A 168 12.05 -9.11 3.56
C LEU A 168 11.33 -8.72 4.85
N LEU A 169 11.53 -7.49 5.31
CA LEU A 169 10.78 -6.91 6.42
C LEU A 169 9.39 -6.46 5.93
N LYS A 170 8.35 -7.07 6.47
CA LYS A 170 6.95 -6.79 6.11
C LYS A 170 6.19 -6.22 7.29
N VAL A 171 5.44 -5.14 7.04
CA VAL A 171 4.52 -4.53 8.00
C VAL A 171 3.09 -4.65 7.46
N SER A 172 2.28 -5.42 8.16
CA SER A 172 0.83 -5.55 7.91
C SER A 172 0.06 -4.90 9.05
N VAL A 173 -1.05 -4.23 8.77
CA VAL A 173 -1.93 -3.68 9.82
C VAL A 173 -3.23 -4.45 9.81
N VAL A 174 -3.58 -5.06 10.93
CA VAL A 174 -4.77 -5.89 11.08
C VAL A 174 -5.65 -5.38 12.22
N SER A 175 -6.94 -5.74 12.18
CA SER A 175 -7.88 -5.33 13.23
C SER A 175 -8.11 -6.44 14.24
N TYR A 176 -7.94 -6.11 15.52
CA TYR A 176 -8.36 -6.92 16.66
C TYR A 176 -9.64 -6.31 17.22
N ARG A 177 -10.73 -7.06 17.22
CA ARG A 177 -12.07 -6.55 17.57
C ARG A 177 -12.63 -7.26 18.78
N LYS A 178 -13.37 -6.51 19.61
CA LYS A 178 -14.05 -7.08 20.77
C LYS A 178 -15.01 -8.19 20.33
N LYS A 179 -14.95 -9.31 21.05
CA LYS A 179 -15.80 -10.48 20.77
C LYS A 179 -17.30 -10.14 20.81
N VAL A 180 -17.72 -9.28 21.74
CA VAL A 180 -19.12 -8.80 21.82
C VAL A 180 -19.58 -8.11 20.52
N SER A 181 -18.71 -7.32 19.88
CA SER A 181 -19.06 -6.61 18.64
C SER A 181 -19.11 -7.57 17.44
N ILE A 182 -18.24 -8.58 17.41
CA ILE A 182 -18.26 -9.65 16.40
C ILE A 182 -19.54 -10.48 16.53
N LEU A 183 -19.91 -10.89 17.75
CA LEU A 183 -21.12 -11.67 18.02
C LEU A 183 -22.39 -10.95 17.57
N LYS A 184 -22.44 -9.62 17.73
CA LYS A 184 -23.56 -8.79 17.28
C LYS A 184 -23.63 -8.69 15.75
N GLU A 185 -22.50 -8.42 15.10
CA GLU A 185 -22.43 -8.18 13.65
C GLU A 185 -22.64 -9.46 12.83
N TYR A 186 -22.03 -10.57 13.25
CA TYR A 186 -22.04 -11.83 12.51
C TYR A 186 -23.13 -12.80 13.02
N LYS A 187 -24.09 -12.35 13.83
CA LYS A 187 -25.13 -13.21 14.39
C LYS A 187 -25.90 -13.92 13.28
N GLY A 188 -25.98 -15.26 13.35
CA GLY A 188 -26.70 -16.08 12.37
C GLY A 188 -25.94 -16.32 11.05
N THR A 189 -24.74 -15.75 10.88
CA THR A 189 -23.92 -15.95 9.67
C THR A 189 -23.04 -17.21 9.79
N PRO A 190 -22.78 -17.94 8.69
CA PRO A 190 -21.83 -19.07 8.67
C PRO A 190 -20.40 -18.67 9.09
N GLU A 191 -20.00 -17.43 8.81
CA GLU A 191 -18.66 -16.87 9.07
C GLU A 191 -18.37 -16.80 10.56
N LEU A 192 -19.38 -16.57 11.40
CA LEU A 192 -19.20 -16.45 12.85
C LEU A 192 -18.50 -17.67 13.43
N LYS A 193 -18.90 -18.88 13.02
CA LYS A 193 -18.27 -20.14 13.47
C LYS A 193 -16.80 -20.23 13.08
N LYS A 194 -16.40 -19.67 11.93
CA LYS A 194 -15.00 -19.63 11.49
C LYS A 194 -14.19 -18.61 12.30
N ILE A 195 -14.78 -17.44 12.59
CA ILE A 195 -14.13 -16.39 13.37
C ILE A 195 -13.90 -16.84 14.81
N LEU A 196 -14.90 -17.45 15.45
CA LEU A 196 -14.81 -17.93 16.84
C LEU A 196 -13.84 -19.11 17.05
N LYS A 197 -13.32 -19.72 15.98
CA LYS A 197 -12.23 -20.72 16.05
C LYS A 197 -10.84 -20.08 16.17
N ARG A 198 -10.72 -18.78 15.90
CA ARG A 198 -9.45 -18.06 16.01
C ARG A 198 -9.09 -17.84 17.49
N PRO A 199 -7.79 -17.67 17.81
CA PRO A 199 -7.38 -17.33 19.17
C PRO A 199 -8.03 -16.04 19.69
N GLU A 200 -8.29 -16.03 21.00
CA GLU A 200 -8.76 -14.85 21.73
C GLU A 200 -7.60 -14.17 22.47
N TYR A 201 -7.70 -12.85 22.59
CA TYR A 201 -6.65 -12.00 23.13
C TYR A 201 -7.22 -11.04 24.17
N VAL A 202 -6.41 -10.69 25.17
CA VAL A 202 -6.73 -9.70 26.21
C VAL A 202 -5.65 -8.63 26.21
N PHE A 203 -6.03 -7.39 26.50
CA PHE A 203 -5.07 -6.29 26.63
C PHE A 203 -4.40 -6.33 28.00
N HIS A 204 -3.07 -6.28 28.01
CA HIS A 204 -2.28 -6.26 29.23
C HIS A 204 -1.80 -4.83 29.51
N SER A 205 -2.38 -4.19 30.52
CA SER A 205 -2.12 -2.78 30.84
C SER A 205 -0.69 -2.49 31.26
N GLY A 206 -0.02 -3.43 31.92
CA GLY A 206 1.36 -3.26 32.39
C GLY A 206 2.41 -3.25 31.27
N THR A 207 2.12 -3.86 30.13
CA THR A 207 3.01 -3.91 28.96
C THR A 207 2.50 -3.06 27.80
N GLY A 208 1.22 -2.67 27.81
CA GLY A 208 0.59 -1.98 26.69
C GLY A 208 0.39 -2.87 25.46
N THR A 209 0.40 -4.21 25.62
CA THR A 209 0.36 -5.18 24.52
C THR A 209 -0.89 -6.07 24.57
N LEU A 210 -1.14 -6.83 23.51
CA LEU A 210 -2.12 -7.92 23.51
C LEU A 210 -1.42 -9.22 23.93
N ARG A 211 -2.08 -9.98 24.80
CA ARG A 211 -1.68 -11.34 25.20
C ARG A 211 -2.78 -12.32 24.82
N ARG A 212 -2.41 -13.52 24.34
CA ARG A 212 -3.38 -14.58 24.11
C ARG A 212 -4.00 -15.01 25.44
N TRP A 213 -5.32 -15.18 25.45
CA TRP A 213 -6.02 -15.79 26.56
C TRP A 213 -5.87 -17.31 26.49
N LEU A 214 -5.43 -17.92 27.58
CA LEU A 214 -5.15 -19.35 27.69
C LEU A 214 -6.06 -19.98 28.76
N ARG A 215 -6.29 -21.29 28.68
CA ARG A 215 -7.13 -22.02 29.65
C ARG A 215 -6.77 -21.81 31.14
N PRO A 216 -5.50 -21.63 31.54
CA PRO A 216 -5.18 -21.31 32.93
C PRO A 216 -5.75 -19.97 33.41
N ASP A 217 -6.04 -19.03 32.49
CA ASP A 217 -6.65 -17.74 32.81
C ASP A 217 -8.14 -17.86 33.18
N GLY A 218 -8.78 -19.00 32.87
CA GLY A 218 -10.19 -19.26 33.17
C GLY A 218 -10.86 -20.21 32.17
N LYS A 219 -12.14 -20.50 32.41
CA LYS A 219 -12.95 -21.34 31.50
C LYS A 219 -13.43 -20.59 30.25
N GLU A 220 -13.74 -19.31 30.39
CA GLU A 220 -14.20 -18.44 29.30
C GLU A 220 -13.69 -17.00 29.52
N THR A 221 -13.54 -16.27 28.41
CA THR A 221 -13.23 -14.84 28.39
C THR A 221 -14.48 -13.98 28.60
N ASP A 222 -14.32 -12.79 29.19
CA ASP A 222 -15.34 -11.73 29.09
C ASP A 222 -15.38 -11.16 27.64
N PRO A 223 -16.50 -11.30 26.89
CA PRO A 223 -16.60 -10.81 25.51
C PRO A 223 -16.46 -9.29 25.35
N THR A 224 -16.60 -8.52 26.44
CA THR A 224 -16.44 -7.06 26.46
C THR A 224 -14.97 -6.63 26.62
N GLN A 225 -14.12 -7.55 27.06
CA GLN A 225 -12.69 -7.33 27.32
C GLN A 225 -11.77 -8.19 26.42
N SER A 226 -12.31 -9.23 25.76
CA SER A 226 -11.56 -10.07 24.82
C SER A 226 -11.67 -9.63 23.37
N TYR A 227 -10.60 -9.86 22.63
CA TYR A 227 -10.40 -9.46 21.25
C TYR A 227 -10.12 -10.67 20.36
N ILE A 228 -10.63 -10.65 19.14
CA ILE A 228 -10.32 -11.63 18.08
C ILE A 228 -9.84 -10.85 16.87
N GLN A 229 -8.77 -11.33 16.22
CA GLN A 229 -8.31 -10.77 14.95
C GLN A 229 -9.41 -10.97 13.88
N CYS A 230 -10.07 -9.88 13.50
CA CYS A 230 -11.21 -9.89 12.61
C CYS A 230 -11.42 -8.51 11.99
N ALA A 231 -11.57 -8.45 10.67
CA ALA A 231 -12.00 -7.24 9.98
C ALA A 231 -13.50 -6.95 10.24
N LYS A 232 -13.97 -5.77 9.82
CA LYS A 232 -15.41 -5.51 9.70
C LYS A 232 -15.95 -6.19 8.43
N GLN A 233 -17.18 -6.66 8.48
CA GLN A 233 -17.83 -7.29 7.32
C GLN A 233 -17.82 -6.33 6.13
N GLY A 234 -17.41 -6.83 4.97
CA GLY A 234 -17.30 -6.05 3.72
C GLY A 234 -16.24 -4.93 3.73
N LYS A 235 -15.47 -4.74 4.81
CA LYS A 235 -14.50 -3.63 4.94
C LYS A 235 -13.09 -4.16 5.20
N LYS A 236 -12.19 -3.86 4.27
CA LYS A 236 -10.75 -4.06 4.49
C LYS A 236 -10.20 -2.88 5.31
N LEU A 237 -9.35 -3.18 6.29
CA LEU A 237 -8.60 -2.13 6.99
C LEU A 237 -7.59 -1.56 5.99
N HIS A 238 -7.54 -0.23 5.91
CA HIS A 238 -6.62 0.47 5.02
C HIS A 238 -5.74 1.41 5.85
N THR A 239 -4.43 1.25 5.69
CA THR A 239 -3.42 2.14 6.28
C THR A 239 -2.48 2.57 5.16
N ASN A 240 -2.30 3.88 5.02
CA ASN A 240 -1.38 4.44 4.04
C ASN A 240 0.02 3.86 4.21
N PHE A 241 0.73 3.69 3.10
CA PHE A 241 2.13 3.25 3.14
C PHE A 241 2.98 4.27 3.88
N LEU A 242 2.89 5.54 3.50
CA LEU A 242 3.63 6.63 4.12
C LEU A 242 2.70 7.82 4.34
N GLU A 243 2.74 8.44 5.51
CA GLU A 243 2.12 9.73 5.77
C GLU A 243 3.19 10.68 6.31
N PHE A 244 3.19 11.92 5.86
CA PHE A 244 4.23 12.90 6.23
C PHE A 244 3.61 14.28 6.43
N GLY A 245 2.35 14.31 6.88
CA GLY A 245 1.67 15.53 7.31
C GLY A 245 2.02 15.96 8.74
N SER A 246 2.51 15.03 9.58
CA SER A 246 3.01 15.25 10.94
C SER A 246 3.86 14.06 11.38
N ILE A 247 4.64 14.21 12.45
CA ILE A 247 5.42 13.10 13.03
C ILE A 247 4.49 11.97 13.48
N GLU A 248 3.38 12.30 14.15
CA GLU A 248 2.41 11.31 14.63
C GLU A 248 1.81 10.48 13.49
N LYS A 249 1.52 11.12 12.34
CA LYS A 249 1.00 10.41 11.16
C LYS A 249 2.08 9.54 10.52
N PHE A 250 3.31 10.05 10.43
CA PHE A 250 4.46 9.29 9.96
C PHE A 250 4.65 8.02 10.76
N GLU A 251 4.73 8.12 12.09
CA GLU A 251 4.92 6.99 13.00
C GLU A 251 3.80 5.93 12.95
N LYS A 252 2.59 6.34 12.55
CA LYS A 252 1.45 5.43 12.37
C LYS A 252 1.34 4.82 10.97
N SER A 253 2.07 5.35 10.00
CA SER A 253 2.12 4.82 8.63
C SER A 253 2.94 3.52 8.58
N ARG A 254 2.71 2.67 7.57
CA ARG A 254 3.45 1.39 7.45
C ARG A 254 4.96 1.60 7.35
N ALA A 255 5.40 2.60 6.59
CA ALA A 255 6.79 2.97 6.42
C ALA A 255 7.40 3.52 7.73
N GLY A 256 6.69 4.38 8.47
CA GLY A 256 7.18 4.85 9.76
C GLY A 256 7.30 3.74 10.80
N ILE A 257 6.35 2.80 10.85
CA ILE A 257 6.45 1.61 11.71
C ILE A 257 7.65 0.75 11.32
N LEU A 258 7.86 0.54 10.02
CA LEU A 258 9.02 -0.17 9.48
C LEU A 258 10.33 0.50 9.93
N PHE A 259 10.42 1.84 9.83
CA PHE A 259 11.60 2.60 10.25
C PHE A 259 11.84 2.53 11.76
N GLN A 260 10.78 2.60 12.56
CA GLN A 260 10.88 2.45 14.01
C GLN A 260 11.38 1.06 14.41
N VAL A 261 10.94 0.00 13.73
CA VAL A 261 11.45 -1.37 13.96
C VAL A 261 12.91 -1.46 13.55
N PHE A 262 13.29 -0.91 12.40
CA PHE A 262 14.68 -0.86 11.96
C PHE A 262 15.58 -0.17 13.00
N ASN A 263 15.19 1.02 13.47
CA ASN A 263 15.93 1.74 14.51
C ASN A 263 15.98 0.95 15.83
N SER A 264 14.89 0.28 16.21
CA SER A 264 14.87 -0.57 17.42
C SER A 264 15.84 -1.76 17.31
N ILE A 265 16.01 -2.33 16.11
CA ILE A 265 17.01 -3.37 15.88
C ILE A 265 18.42 -2.79 16.10
N GLN A 266 18.72 -1.64 15.50
CA GLN A 266 20.04 -1.02 15.64
C GLN A 266 20.35 -0.59 17.08
N GLU A 267 19.37 -0.03 17.79
CA GLU A 267 19.54 0.42 19.17
C GLU A 267 19.75 -0.75 20.13
N TYR A 268 18.97 -1.82 19.96
CA TYR A 268 18.85 -2.84 20.99
C TYR A 268 19.42 -4.22 20.66
N LEU A 269 19.71 -4.49 19.39
CA LEU A 269 20.19 -5.79 18.93
C LEU A 269 21.54 -5.68 18.19
N SER A 270 22.16 -4.51 18.15
CA SER A 270 23.46 -4.28 17.48
C SER A 270 24.60 -5.14 18.02
N GLU A 271 24.54 -5.55 19.28
CA GLU A 271 25.50 -6.52 19.84
C GLU A 271 25.38 -7.91 19.19
N TYR A 272 24.18 -8.28 18.72
CA TYR A 272 23.87 -9.60 18.19
C TYR A 272 23.78 -9.65 16.67
N MET A 273 23.33 -8.56 16.04
CA MET A 273 23.22 -8.46 14.59
C MET A 273 23.33 -7.01 14.11
N SER A 274 24.04 -6.84 12.99
CA SER A 274 24.06 -5.58 12.24
C SER A 274 23.07 -5.67 11.09
N VAL A 275 22.28 -4.60 10.88
CA VAL A 275 21.26 -4.54 9.84
C VAL A 275 21.34 -3.26 9.02
N ASP A 276 21.13 -3.40 7.71
CA ASP A 276 21.04 -2.31 6.75
C ASP A 276 19.96 -2.58 5.70
N PHE A 277 19.34 -1.53 5.18
CA PHE A 277 18.47 -1.67 4.01
C PHE A 277 19.29 -1.94 2.76
N SER A 278 18.79 -2.85 1.92
CA SER A 278 19.40 -3.15 0.64
C SER A 278 19.16 -2.00 -0.32
N THR A 279 20.26 -1.56 -0.92
CA THR A 279 20.30 -0.49 -1.91
C THR A 279 20.34 -1.10 -3.32
N LEU A 280 19.54 -0.56 -4.23
CA LEU A 280 19.49 -0.96 -5.64
C LEU A 280 19.88 0.21 -6.53
N GLU A 281 20.82 -0.03 -7.44
CA GLU A 281 21.18 0.95 -8.46
C GLU A 281 20.14 1.00 -9.58
N ILE A 282 19.67 2.20 -9.89
CA ILE A 282 18.73 2.46 -10.96
C ILE A 282 19.49 2.78 -12.24
N ALA A 283 19.29 1.92 -13.25
CA ALA A 283 19.88 2.09 -14.57
C ALA A 283 19.06 3.06 -15.44
N HIS A 284 17.73 3.01 -15.35
CA HIS A 284 16.85 3.80 -16.19
C HIS A 284 15.63 4.31 -15.43
N SER A 285 15.24 5.55 -15.69
CA SER A 285 14.07 6.20 -15.10
C SER A 285 13.24 6.85 -16.20
N ILE A 286 11.93 6.61 -16.20
CA ILE A 286 11.00 7.22 -17.15
C ILE A 286 10.01 8.07 -16.36
N GLU A 287 9.99 9.36 -16.66
CA GLU A 287 9.07 10.31 -16.04
C GLU A 287 7.63 10.05 -16.47
N LEU A 288 6.71 10.07 -15.49
CA LEU A 288 5.28 9.88 -15.71
C LEU A 288 4.60 11.23 -15.96
N LYS A 289 4.29 11.55 -17.23
CA LYS A 289 3.79 12.88 -17.62
C LYS A 289 2.49 12.86 -18.43
N ASN A 290 2.16 11.77 -19.11
CA ASN A 290 1.01 11.74 -20.03
C ASN A 290 -0.33 11.73 -19.28
N THR A 291 -1.16 12.77 -19.39
CA THR A 291 -2.38 12.98 -18.58
C THR A 291 -3.65 13.20 -19.42
N ILE A 292 -4.39 12.13 -19.76
CA ILE A 292 -5.66 12.27 -20.47
C ILE A 292 -6.77 12.72 -19.52
N LEU A 293 -6.88 12.12 -18.32
CA LEU A 293 -7.97 12.41 -17.38
C LEU A 293 -7.73 13.66 -16.54
N LYS A 294 -6.47 14.00 -16.24
CA LYS A 294 -6.15 15.18 -15.42
C LYS A 294 -6.47 16.48 -16.17
N ASN A 295 -6.15 16.52 -17.48
CA ASN A 295 -6.31 17.70 -18.33
C ASN A 295 -7.71 17.72 -19.00
N PRO A 296 -8.60 18.68 -18.67
CA PRO A 296 -9.93 18.76 -19.27
C PRO A 296 -9.93 18.86 -20.79
N ASN A 297 -8.95 19.55 -21.39
CA ASN A 297 -8.86 19.71 -22.85
C ASN A 297 -8.50 18.40 -23.54
N GLN A 298 -7.64 17.58 -22.92
CA GLN A 298 -7.31 16.27 -23.46
C GLN A 298 -8.50 15.32 -23.35
N LEU A 299 -9.20 15.31 -22.21
CA LEU A 299 -10.41 14.50 -22.06
C LEU A 299 -11.51 14.93 -23.04
N HIS A 300 -11.71 16.24 -23.21
CA HIS A 300 -12.61 16.81 -24.20
C HIS A 300 -12.26 16.29 -25.61
N SER A 301 -10.99 16.33 -26.03
CA SER A 301 -10.58 15.79 -27.34
C SER A 301 -10.87 14.29 -27.55
N LYS A 302 -11.09 13.52 -26.49
CA LYS A 302 -11.41 12.08 -26.54
C LYS A 302 -12.90 11.78 -26.44
N LEU A 303 -13.69 12.72 -25.93
CA LEU A 303 -15.12 12.55 -25.67
C LEU A 303 -16.00 13.43 -26.58
N ASP A 304 -15.47 14.51 -27.13
CA ASP A 304 -16.26 15.40 -28.00
C ASP A 304 -16.75 14.67 -29.25
N GLY A 305 -17.98 14.96 -29.67
CA GLY A 305 -18.65 14.23 -30.75
C GLY A 305 -19.20 12.85 -30.37
N GLN A 306 -18.89 12.31 -29.18
CA GLN A 306 -19.43 11.03 -28.73
C GLN A 306 -20.87 11.19 -28.22
N ALA A 307 -21.79 10.38 -28.75
CA ALA A 307 -23.14 10.28 -28.21
C ALA A 307 -23.11 9.69 -26.79
N ILE A 308 -23.75 10.39 -25.85
CA ILE A 308 -23.93 9.96 -24.46
C ILE A 308 -25.41 9.78 -24.17
N HIS A 309 -25.74 8.65 -23.52
CA HIS A 309 -27.11 8.37 -23.11
C HIS A 309 -27.18 8.08 -21.62
N ILE A 310 -27.99 8.84 -20.88
CA ILE A 310 -28.29 8.57 -19.47
C ILE A 310 -29.60 7.78 -19.43
N VAL A 311 -29.54 6.57 -18.89
CA VAL A 311 -30.67 5.64 -18.82
C VAL A 311 -31.20 5.60 -17.39
N ASP A 312 -32.41 6.12 -17.18
CA ASP A 312 -33.07 6.10 -15.88
C ASP A 312 -33.94 4.83 -15.73
N LYS A 313 -33.53 3.94 -14.84
CA LYS A 313 -34.29 2.74 -14.46
C LYS A 313 -34.99 2.86 -13.11
N VAL A 314 -34.70 3.92 -12.35
CA VAL A 314 -35.24 4.14 -10.99
C VAL A 314 -36.50 5.00 -11.07
N ASN A 315 -36.48 6.07 -11.88
CA ASN A 315 -37.63 6.94 -12.15
C ASN A 315 -38.24 7.55 -10.86
N ASP A 316 -37.39 8.03 -9.95
CA ASP A 316 -37.73 8.76 -8.72
C ASP A 316 -36.99 10.11 -8.61
N GLU A 317 -37.24 10.86 -7.52
CA GLU A 317 -36.60 12.16 -7.30
C GLU A 317 -35.08 12.06 -7.11
N ASN A 318 -34.59 11.01 -6.43
CA ASN A 318 -33.17 10.80 -6.21
C ASN A 318 -32.43 10.58 -7.55
N ALA A 319 -33.02 9.81 -8.45
CA ALA A 319 -32.50 9.60 -9.79
C ALA A 319 -32.52 10.90 -10.61
N ALA A 320 -33.58 11.71 -10.50
CA ALA A 320 -33.67 12.99 -11.20
C ALA A 320 -32.52 13.95 -10.85
N ASP A 321 -32.23 14.11 -9.55
CA ASP A 321 -31.12 14.96 -9.07
C ASP A 321 -29.76 14.45 -9.56
N LEU A 322 -29.58 13.13 -9.55
CA LEU A 322 -28.37 12.47 -10.02
C LEU A 322 -28.17 12.66 -11.54
N ILE A 323 -29.24 12.60 -12.33
CA ILE A 323 -29.21 12.87 -13.79
C ILE A 323 -28.78 14.31 -14.07
N ILE A 324 -29.38 15.28 -13.37
CA ILE A 324 -29.06 16.71 -13.54
C ILE A 324 -27.58 16.94 -13.24
N THR A 325 -27.13 16.49 -12.07
CA THR A 325 -25.73 16.66 -11.64
C THR A 325 -24.74 15.96 -12.58
N LEU A 326 -25.07 14.74 -13.04
CA LEU A 326 -24.25 14.03 -14.02
C LEU A 326 -24.13 14.80 -15.33
N LYS A 327 -25.25 15.33 -15.85
CA LYS A 327 -25.27 16.11 -17.07
C LYS A 327 -24.40 17.36 -16.92
N GLU A 328 -24.58 18.13 -15.84
CA GLU A 328 -23.79 19.33 -15.55
C GLU A 328 -22.28 19.07 -15.51
N HIS A 329 -21.88 17.93 -14.95
CA HIS A 329 -20.47 17.54 -14.87
C HIS A 329 -19.90 16.95 -16.16
N LEU A 330 -20.74 16.55 -17.12
CA LEU A 330 -20.33 16.08 -18.45
C LEU A 330 -20.17 17.22 -19.47
N LEU A 331 -20.97 18.29 -19.35
CA LEU A 331 -20.95 19.46 -20.25
C LEU A 331 -19.55 20.04 -20.51
N PRO A 332 -18.63 20.14 -19.54
CA PRO A 332 -17.29 20.68 -19.79
C PRO A 332 -16.45 19.88 -20.79
N TYR A 333 -16.88 18.66 -21.16
CA TYR A 333 -16.13 17.77 -22.04
C TYR A 333 -16.80 17.56 -23.41
N ILE A 334 -17.96 18.19 -23.68
CA ILE A 334 -18.73 18.00 -24.92
C ILE A 334 -19.22 19.36 -25.44
N THR A 335 -18.96 19.65 -26.72
CA THR A 335 -19.35 20.91 -27.36
C THR A 335 -20.85 20.95 -27.68
N ASP A 336 -21.39 19.88 -28.28
CA ASP A 336 -22.81 19.80 -28.63
C ASP A 336 -23.61 19.10 -27.53
N GLU A 337 -24.30 19.88 -26.69
CA GLU A 337 -25.14 19.37 -25.61
C GLU A 337 -26.23 18.40 -26.08
N LYS A 338 -26.63 18.45 -27.35
CA LYS A 338 -27.65 17.54 -27.91
C LYS A 338 -27.16 16.09 -27.97
N LEU A 339 -25.85 15.87 -27.90
CA LEU A 339 -25.26 14.54 -27.81
C LEU A 339 -25.52 13.87 -26.47
N ILE A 340 -25.89 14.64 -25.42
CA ILE A 340 -26.27 14.09 -24.11
C ILE A 340 -27.79 13.95 -24.05
N THR A 341 -28.26 12.71 -24.13
CA THR A 341 -29.70 12.39 -24.13
C THR A 341 -30.10 11.59 -22.91
N VAL A 342 -31.35 11.71 -22.45
CA VAL A 342 -31.91 10.95 -21.32
C VAL A 342 -33.05 10.05 -21.81
N GLY A 343 -33.18 8.85 -21.27
CA GLY A 343 -34.23 7.90 -21.66
C GLY A 343 -34.36 6.70 -20.73
N LYS A 344 -35.23 5.74 -21.08
CA LYS A 344 -35.51 4.52 -20.26
C LYS A 344 -34.89 3.24 -20.81
N ARG A 345 -34.28 3.31 -21.99
CA ARG A 345 -33.71 2.16 -22.72
C ARG A 345 -32.32 2.51 -23.19
N ASP A 346 -31.45 1.51 -23.28
CA ASP A 346 -30.11 1.68 -23.82
C ASP A 346 -30.18 2.09 -25.31
N LYS A 347 -29.19 2.85 -25.76
CA LYS A 347 -28.98 3.18 -27.17
C LYS A 347 -27.71 2.50 -27.68
N GLU A 348 -27.80 1.88 -28.85
CA GLU A 348 -26.63 1.40 -29.58
C GLU A 348 -25.73 2.58 -29.94
N THR A 349 -24.41 2.35 -30.01
CA THR A 349 -23.37 3.34 -30.39
C THR A 349 -23.14 4.52 -29.43
N ALA A 350 -24.05 4.71 -28.45
CA ALA A 350 -23.89 5.69 -27.38
C ALA A 350 -23.20 5.09 -26.15
N LEU A 351 -22.53 5.95 -25.36
CA LEU A 351 -22.05 5.58 -24.03
C LEU A 351 -23.22 5.66 -23.05
N ASN A 352 -23.72 4.50 -22.60
CA ASN A 352 -24.91 4.42 -21.74
C ASN A 352 -24.54 4.46 -20.26
N PHE A 353 -24.88 5.55 -19.57
CA PHE A 353 -24.79 5.67 -18.11
C PHE A 353 -26.14 5.27 -17.51
N ARG A 354 -26.21 4.08 -16.91
CA ARG A 354 -27.44 3.52 -16.34
C ARG A 354 -27.55 3.86 -14.87
N ILE A 355 -28.64 4.49 -14.48
CA ILE A 355 -28.99 4.75 -13.09
C ILE A 355 -29.94 3.66 -12.65
N ILE A 356 -29.49 2.84 -11.70
CA ILE A 356 -30.19 1.64 -11.19
C ILE A 356 -30.19 1.66 -9.66
N HIS A 357 -30.84 0.67 -9.05
CA HIS A 357 -30.65 0.37 -7.63
C HIS A 357 -29.44 -0.56 -7.43
N ASP A 358 -28.99 -0.72 -6.19
CA ASP A 358 -28.01 -1.73 -5.83
C ASP A 358 -28.62 -3.15 -5.74
N ALA A 359 -27.75 -4.17 -5.66
CA ALA A 359 -28.18 -5.57 -5.61
C ALA A 359 -29.03 -5.88 -4.36
N GLU A 360 -28.78 -5.22 -3.23
CA GLU A 360 -29.49 -5.46 -1.96
C GLU A 360 -30.94 -4.98 -2.05
N PHE A 361 -31.20 -3.87 -2.74
CA PHE A 361 -32.54 -3.41 -3.03
C PHE A 361 -33.34 -4.45 -3.85
N TYR A 362 -32.77 -4.93 -4.96
CA TYR A 362 -33.45 -5.89 -5.84
C TYR A 362 -33.74 -7.22 -5.11
N GLU A 363 -32.81 -7.70 -4.30
CA GLU A 363 -32.98 -8.90 -3.47
C GLU A 363 -34.13 -8.73 -2.46
N LYS A 364 -34.17 -7.62 -1.71
CA LYS A 364 -35.23 -7.35 -0.73
C LYS A 364 -36.61 -7.17 -1.36
N ALA A 365 -36.67 -6.55 -2.53
CA ALA A 365 -37.91 -6.31 -3.25
C ALA A 365 -38.41 -7.55 -4.03
N GLY A 366 -37.59 -8.61 -4.13
CA GLY A 366 -37.91 -9.78 -4.97
C GLY A 366 -37.98 -9.43 -6.46
N HIS A 367 -37.18 -8.46 -6.90
CA HIS A 367 -37.13 -7.99 -8.28
C HIS A 367 -35.86 -8.50 -8.97
N LYS A 368 -35.90 -8.56 -10.31
CA LYS A 368 -34.72 -8.92 -11.10
C LYS A 368 -33.72 -7.76 -11.08
N ASP A 369 -32.46 -8.07 -10.83
CA ASP A 369 -31.36 -7.11 -10.92
C ASP A 369 -31.24 -6.54 -12.35
N GLU A 370 -31.23 -5.21 -12.45
CA GLU A 370 -31.08 -4.45 -13.70
C GLU A 370 -29.61 -4.20 -14.09
N TYR A 371 -28.66 -4.76 -13.35
CA TYR A 371 -27.25 -4.77 -13.73
C TYR A 371 -27.05 -5.61 -15.00
N LEU A 372 -26.66 -4.97 -16.11
CA LEU A 372 -26.41 -5.66 -17.38
C LEU A 372 -24.96 -5.46 -17.86
N PRO A 373 -24.23 -6.51 -18.23
CA PRO A 373 -22.88 -6.37 -18.78
C PRO A 373 -22.86 -5.55 -20.07
N SER A 374 -21.70 -5.01 -20.42
CA SER A 374 -21.50 -4.37 -21.74
C SER A 374 -21.45 -5.42 -22.85
N THR A 375 -21.77 -5.02 -24.07
CA THR A 375 -21.60 -5.85 -25.27
C THR A 375 -20.86 -5.05 -26.34
N ASP A 376 -20.50 -5.70 -27.45
CA ASP A 376 -19.87 -5.01 -28.59
C ASP A 376 -20.73 -3.89 -29.18
N LYS A 377 -22.06 -3.96 -29.00
CA LYS A 377 -23.00 -2.94 -29.51
C LYS A 377 -23.41 -1.90 -28.47
N ILE A 378 -23.43 -2.27 -27.19
CA ILE A 378 -23.98 -1.44 -26.11
C ILE A 378 -23.00 -1.38 -24.95
N GLN A 379 -22.36 -0.21 -24.79
CA GLN A 379 -21.44 0.07 -23.69
C GLN A 379 -22.21 0.64 -22.50
N ARG A 380 -22.12 -0.01 -21.35
CA ARG A 380 -22.91 0.31 -20.15
C ARG A 380 -22.00 0.64 -18.98
N GLN A 381 -22.32 1.70 -18.25
CA GLN A 381 -21.73 2.00 -16.96
C GLN A 381 -22.84 2.28 -15.95
N HIS A 382 -22.87 1.53 -14.86
CA HIS A 382 -23.93 1.64 -13.85
C HIS A 382 -23.52 2.60 -12.74
N LEU A 383 -24.52 3.33 -12.25
CA LEU A 383 -24.50 4.18 -11.07
C LEU A 383 -25.69 3.73 -10.21
N THR A 384 -25.46 3.45 -8.92
CA THR A 384 -26.56 3.13 -8.01
C THR A 384 -26.95 4.33 -7.17
N VAL A 385 -28.25 4.58 -7.02
CA VAL A 385 -28.77 5.74 -6.28
C VAL A 385 -28.42 5.69 -4.79
N GLU A 386 -28.29 4.49 -4.22
CA GLU A 386 -27.95 4.26 -2.82
C GLU A 386 -26.49 4.62 -2.50
N SER A 387 -25.59 4.32 -3.44
CA SER A 387 -24.15 4.55 -3.25
C SER A 387 -23.69 5.93 -3.74
N THR A 388 -24.50 6.59 -4.56
CA THR A 388 -24.12 7.82 -5.28
C THR A 388 -25.10 8.95 -4.98
N THR A 389 -25.22 9.33 -3.71
CA THR A 389 -26.12 10.42 -3.29
C THR A 389 -25.71 11.79 -3.83
N ASN A 390 -24.44 11.99 -4.19
CA ASN A 390 -23.98 13.20 -4.87
C ASN A 390 -22.86 12.86 -5.86
N ILE A 391 -23.07 13.15 -7.15
CA ILE A 391 -22.06 12.92 -8.19
C ILE A 391 -21.02 14.04 -8.14
N SER A 392 -19.79 13.67 -7.77
CA SER A 392 -18.66 14.58 -7.79
C SER A 392 -17.84 14.46 -9.09
N LYS A 393 -17.08 15.50 -9.43
CA LYS A 393 -16.16 15.49 -10.59
C LYS A 393 -15.24 14.25 -10.65
N PRO A 394 -14.64 13.74 -9.54
CA PRO A 394 -13.85 12.50 -9.56
C PRO A 394 -14.65 11.25 -9.95
N ILE A 395 -15.92 11.15 -9.52
CA ILE A 395 -16.81 10.06 -9.90
C ILE A 395 -17.06 10.12 -11.42
N VAL A 396 -17.39 11.30 -11.96
CA VAL A 396 -17.62 11.50 -13.40
C VAL A 396 -16.38 11.12 -14.22
N LYS A 397 -15.19 11.58 -13.81
CA LYS A 397 -13.94 11.19 -14.48
C LYS A 397 -13.73 9.67 -14.47
N THR A 398 -14.08 8.99 -13.37
CA THR A 398 -13.94 7.54 -13.27
C THR A 398 -14.90 6.82 -14.21
N ILE A 399 -16.19 7.19 -14.24
CA ILE A 399 -17.17 6.53 -15.11
C ILE A 399 -16.94 6.83 -16.60
N VAL A 400 -16.50 8.05 -16.95
CA VAL A 400 -16.12 8.40 -18.33
C VAL A 400 -14.94 7.57 -18.79
N LYS A 401 -13.91 7.45 -17.96
CA LYS A 401 -12.73 6.61 -18.21
C LYS A 401 -13.11 5.16 -18.52
N GLU A 402 -13.94 4.55 -17.68
CA GLU A 402 -14.38 3.16 -17.90
C GLU A 402 -15.17 3.03 -19.21
N GLN A 403 -16.00 4.02 -19.57
CA GLN A 403 -16.74 4.02 -20.84
C GLN A 403 -15.84 4.19 -22.07
N LEU A 404 -14.79 5.02 -21.98
CA LEU A 404 -13.82 5.18 -23.08
C LEU A 404 -13.07 3.87 -23.35
N ILE A 405 -12.70 3.11 -22.32
CA ILE A 405 -12.09 1.77 -22.47
C ILE A 405 -13.09 0.80 -23.13
N LYS A 406 -14.37 0.81 -22.69
CA LYS A 406 -15.42 -0.03 -23.29
C LYS A 406 -15.65 0.29 -24.76
N ARG A 407 -15.61 1.57 -25.14
CA ARG A 407 -15.68 2.02 -26.54
C ARG A 407 -14.51 1.46 -27.36
N ASP A 408 -13.29 1.56 -26.84
CA ASP A 408 -12.10 1.05 -27.52
C ASP A 408 -12.16 -0.49 -27.67
N ILE A 409 -12.66 -1.22 -26.66
CA ILE A 409 -12.94 -2.67 -26.73
C ILE A 409 -13.89 -3.00 -27.87
N SER A 410 -15.03 -2.31 -27.96
CA SER A 410 -16.02 -2.56 -29.00
C SER A 410 -15.55 -2.16 -30.40
N SER A 411 -14.76 -1.09 -30.52
CA SER A 411 -14.18 -0.61 -31.79
C SER A 411 -12.87 -1.30 -32.17
N ARG A 412 -12.33 -2.19 -31.32
CA ARG A 412 -11.10 -2.95 -31.55
C ARG A 412 -9.87 -2.09 -31.87
N THR A 413 -9.85 -0.87 -31.34
CA THR A 413 -8.80 0.13 -31.60
C THR A 413 -8.45 0.89 -30.32
N LEU A 414 -7.16 1.04 -30.03
CA LEU A 414 -6.66 1.78 -28.88
C LEU A 414 -6.61 3.29 -29.18
N ASN A 415 -7.60 4.05 -28.69
CA ASN A 415 -7.70 5.49 -28.94
C ASN A 415 -7.15 6.35 -27.80
N LEU A 416 -6.94 5.76 -26.62
CA LEU A 416 -6.44 6.43 -25.42
C LEU A 416 -4.90 6.44 -25.33
N PHE A 417 -4.20 5.78 -26.25
CA PHE A 417 -2.75 5.78 -26.29
C PHE A 417 -2.29 5.71 -27.74
N ASP A 418 -1.28 6.51 -28.08
CA ASP A 418 -0.68 6.45 -29.42
C ASP A 418 0.33 5.31 -29.48
N TRP A 419 -0.15 4.13 -29.89
CA TRP A 419 0.63 2.90 -29.96
C TRP A 419 1.84 3.02 -30.90
N THR A 420 1.73 3.84 -31.95
CA THR A 420 2.80 4.03 -32.95
C THR A 420 4.06 4.64 -32.35
N LYS A 421 3.96 5.37 -31.22
CA LYS A 421 5.10 5.96 -30.50
C LYS A 421 6.08 4.92 -29.96
N LEU A 422 5.64 3.69 -29.77
CA LEU A 422 6.51 2.60 -29.31
C LEU A 422 7.43 2.09 -30.42
N GLN A 423 7.15 2.41 -31.69
CA GLN A 423 7.92 1.97 -32.87
C GLN A 423 8.12 0.45 -32.93
N LEU A 424 7.15 -0.31 -32.41
CA LEU A 424 7.18 -1.76 -32.39
C LEU A 424 6.91 -2.32 -33.78
N LYS A 425 7.57 -3.43 -34.10
CA LYS A 425 7.30 -4.23 -35.31
C LYS A 425 6.31 -5.34 -35.00
N GLY A 426 5.71 -5.86 -36.06
CA GLY A 426 4.66 -6.90 -36.04
C GLY A 426 3.53 -6.69 -35.04
N SER A 427 2.94 -7.81 -34.61
CA SER A 427 1.90 -7.85 -33.58
C SER A 427 2.49 -8.23 -32.24
N TRP A 428 2.02 -7.61 -31.16
CA TRP A 428 2.43 -7.91 -29.79
C TRP A 428 1.27 -8.51 -29.02
N THR A 429 1.50 -9.59 -28.28
CA THR A 429 0.46 -10.26 -27.50
C THR A 429 0.64 -10.04 -26.00
N PHE A 430 -0.46 -9.74 -25.32
CA PHE A 430 -0.54 -9.67 -23.86
C PHE A 430 -1.47 -10.77 -23.37
N ALA A 431 -1.09 -11.51 -22.32
CA ALA A 431 -1.89 -12.61 -21.80
C ALA A 431 -2.12 -12.49 -20.29
N ALA A 432 -3.37 -12.62 -19.85
CA ALA A 432 -3.73 -12.59 -18.44
C ALA A 432 -4.73 -13.69 -18.08
N TRP A 433 -4.58 -14.23 -16.87
CA TRP A 433 -5.51 -15.22 -16.34
C TRP A 433 -6.85 -14.59 -15.97
N ASP A 434 -7.94 -15.27 -16.28
CA ASP A 434 -9.29 -15.03 -15.81
C ASP A 434 -9.63 -15.99 -14.68
N ASP A 435 -9.66 -15.44 -13.46
CA ASP A 435 -9.91 -16.22 -12.25
C ASP A 435 -11.39 -16.67 -12.14
N ASP A 436 -12.32 -16.02 -12.86
CA ASP A 436 -13.76 -16.34 -12.79
C ASP A 436 -14.11 -17.63 -13.57
N ILE A 437 -13.45 -17.84 -14.71
CA ILE A 437 -13.67 -19.00 -15.59
C ILE A 437 -12.45 -19.92 -15.71
N ASP A 438 -11.38 -19.62 -14.97
CA ASP A 438 -10.11 -20.36 -14.92
C ASP A 438 -9.43 -20.57 -16.29
N GLN A 439 -9.37 -19.51 -17.09
CA GLN A 439 -8.79 -19.53 -18.45
C GLN A 439 -7.88 -18.33 -18.71
N VAL A 440 -7.04 -18.42 -19.76
CA VAL A 440 -6.18 -17.31 -20.19
C VAL A 440 -6.84 -16.56 -21.34
N ILE A 441 -6.86 -15.23 -21.24
CA ILE A 441 -7.29 -14.34 -22.34
C ILE A 441 -6.05 -13.67 -22.93
N PHE A 442 -5.97 -13.71 -24.25
CA PHE A 442 -4.90 -13.11 -25.04
C PHE A 442 -5.42 -11.86 -25.75
N MET A 443 -4.61 -10.81 -25.79
CA MET A 443 -4.87 -9.60 -26.56
C MET A 443 -3.70 -9.37 -27.51
N GLU A 444 -3.94 -9.49 -28.81
CA GLU A 444 -2.93 -9.24 -29.84
C GLU A 444 -3.14 -7.85 -30.43
N ILE A 445 -2.11 -7.00 -30.41
CA ILE A 445 -2.14 -5.59 -30.80
C ILE A 445 -1.20 -5.36 -31.99
N GLN A 446 -1.73 -4.78 -33.05
CA GLN A 446 -0.99 -4.40 -34.26
C GLN A 446 -0.30 -3.05 -34.09
N GLN A 447 0.66 -2.73 -34.97
CA GLN A 447 1.46 -1.50 -34.91
C GLN A 447 0.64 -0.19 -34.92
N ASN A 448 -0.56 -0.21 -35.48
CA ASN A 448 -1.48 0.94 -35.53
C ASN A 448 -2.42 1.04 -34.32
N GLY A 449 -2.33 0.11 -33.36
CA GLY A 449 -3.20 0.06 -32.17
C GLY A 449 -4.52 -0.69 -32.37
N ASN A 450 -4.77 -1.28 -33.56
CA ASN A 450 -5.86 -2.24 -33.74
C ASN A 450 -5.55 -3.52 -32.96
N PHE A 451 -6.57 -4.19 -32.43
CA PHE A 451 -6.35 -5.41 -31.64
C PHE A 451 -7.47 -6.44 -31.74
N GLN A 452 -7.15 -7.67 -31.37
CA GLN A 452 -8.11 -8.77 -31.23
C GLN A 452 -7.90 -9.48 -29.90
N PHE A 453 -8.97 -10.07 -29.35
CA PHE A 453 -8.86 -10.98 -28.21
C PHE A 453 -8.98 -12.41 -28.70
N TYR A 454 -8.30 -13.32 -27.99
CA TYR A 454 -8.42 -14.75 -28.20
C TYR A 454 -8.59 -15.46 -26.86
N GLU A 455 -9.43 -16.48 -26.88
CA GLU A 455 -9.61 -17.45 -25.81
C GLU A 455 -9.19 -18.81 -26.34
N ILE A 456 -8.78 -19.72 -25.46
CA ILE A 456 -8.45 -21.08 -25.85
C ILE A 456 -9.76 -21.86 -25.97
N ASP A 457 -10.37 -21.77 -27.16
CA ASP A 457 -11.42 -22.70 -27.56
C ASP A 457 -10.83 -23.74 -28.52
N GLY A 458 -11.28 -25.00 -28.41
CA GLY A 458 -10.78 -26.09 -29.24
C GLY A 458 -11.29 -26.06 -30.68
N GLN A 459 -11.96 -24.98 -31.12
CA GLN A 459 -12.57 -24.90 -32.45
C GLN A 459 -11.59 -24.37 -33.49
N ASP A 460 -10.70 -23.44 -33.11
CA ASP A 460 -9.60 -22.97 -33.96
C ASP A 460 -8.30 -23.68 -33.60
N ILE A 461 -8.02 -24.80 -34.27
CA ILE A 461 -6.87 -25.67 -33.99
C ILE A 461 -5.52 -24.91 -34.08
N PHE A 462 -5.39 -23.95 -35.00
CA PHE A 462 -4.15 -23.22 -35.21
C PHE A 462 -3.89 -22.21 -34.08
N ASN A 463 -4.91 -21.43 -33.71
CA ASN A 463 -4.79 -20.51 -32.58
C ASN A 463 -4.70 -21.26 -31.25
N TRP A 464 -5.40 -22.40 -31.12
CA TRP A 464 -5.35 -23.26 -29.95
C TRP A 464 -3.92 -23.72 -29.65
N GLN A 465 -3.18 -24.22 -30.64
CA GLN A 465 -1.81 -24.69 -30.41
C GLN A 465 -0.88 -23.56 -29.96
N LYS A 466 -0.97 -22.39 -30.61
CA LYS A 466 -0.18 -21.18 -30.26
C LYS A 466 -0.46 -20.73 -28.82
N PHE A 467 -1.75 -20.59 -28.45
CA PHE A 467 -2.14 -20.06 -27.15
C PHE A 467 -2.00 -21.07 -26.02
N GLU A 468 -2.18 -22.36 -26.28
CA GLU A 468 -1.91 -23.42 -25.29
C GLU A 468 -0.42 -23.49 -24.94
N GLN A 469 0.48 -23.23 -25.89
CA GLN A 469 1.91 -23.10 -25.59
C GLN A 469 2.16 -21.94 -24.60
N TYR A 470 1.54 -20.79 -24.81
CA TYR A 470 1.70 -19.64 -23.91
C TYR A 470 1.07 -19.88 -22.54
N ARG A 471 -0.09 -20.56 -22.49
CA ARG A 471 -0.77 -20.92 -21.23
C ARG A 471 0.13 -21.74 -20.31
N LYS A 472 0.95 -22.65 -20.84
CA LYS A 472 1.88 -23.46 -20.03
C LYS A 472 2.88 -22.62 -19.24
N PHE A 473 3.26 -21.44 -19.73
CA PHE A 473 4.12 -20.51 -19.01
C PHE A 473 3.37 -19.69 -17.95
N MET A 474 2.07 -19.90 -17.78
CA MET A 474 1.27 -19.28 -16.74
C MET A 474 0.85 -20.25 -15.64
N THR A 475 1.14 -21.55 -15.80
CA THR A 475 0.72 -22.62 -14.90
C THR A 475 1.91 -23.30 -14.24
N ASP A 476 1.72 -23.77 -13.01
CA ASP A 476 2.67 -24.64 -12.33
C ASP A 476 2.74 -26.00 -13.04
N GLY A 477 3.94 -26.48 -13.36
CA GLY A 477 4.14 -27.72 -14.11
C GLY A 477 3.70 -28.99 -13.37
N SER A 478 3.53 -28.92 -12.04
CA SER A 478 3.13 -30.06 -11.20
C SER A 478 1.64 -30.10 -10.93
N SER A 479 1.00 -28.96 -10.64
CA SER A 479 -0.44 -28.91 -10.34
C SER A 479 -1.31 -28.53 -11.55
N GLY A 480 -0.74 -27.83 -12.54
CA GLY A 480 -1.50 -27.24 -13.64
C GLY A 480 -2.24 -25.96 -13.27
N ASP A 481 -2.15 -25.50 -12.02
CA ASP A 481 -2.80 -24.29 -11.53
C ASP A 481 -2.03 -23.04 -11.96
N LYS A 482 -2.72 -21.89 -12.01
CA LYS A 482 -2.09 -20.59 -12.22
C LYS A 482 -0.96 -20.32 -11.22
N ILE A 483 0.17 -19.81 -11.70
CA ILE A 483 1.25 -19.32 -10.85
C ILE A 483 0.78 -18.05 -10.11
N GLU A 484 0.60 -18.12 -8.78
CA GLU A 484 -0.05 -17.06 -7.99
C GLU A 484 0.59 -15.66 -8.15
N ALA A 485 1.93 -15.59 -8.21
CA ALA A 485 2.66 -14.32 -8.29
C ALA A 485 2.77 -13.76 -9.72
N LEU A 486 2.31 -14.49 -10.74
CA LEU A 486 2.38 -14.07 -12.14
C LEU A 486 1.23 -13.11 -12.46
N GLU A 487 1.55 -11.88 -12.86
CA GLU A 487 0.56 -10.86 -13.25
C GLU A 487 0.19 -10.96 -14.75
N GLY A 488 1.06 -11.52 -15.59
CA GLY A 488 0.77 -11.73 -17.01
C GLY A 488 2.00 -12.04 -17.87
N LEU A 489 1.75 -12.28 -19.16
CA LEU A 489 2.78 -12.45 -20.20
C LEU A 489 2.76 -11.31 -21.21
N VAL A 490 3.93 -11.05 -21.79
CA VAL A 490 4.12 -10.20 -22.96
C VAL A 490 4.89 -11.00 -24.01
N ILE A 491 4.40 -11.01 -25.24
CA ILE A 491 5.01 -11.72 -26.36
C ILE A 491 5.27 -10.73 -27.49
N SER A 492 6.52 -10.68 -27.99
CA SER A 492 6.89 -9.84 -29.14
C SER A 492 6.41 -10.43 -30.47
N ASP A 493 6.55 -9.65 -31.53
CA ASP A 493 6.38 -10.09 -32.91
C ASP A 493 7.31 -11.23 -33.34
N ASN A 494 8.46 -11.36 -32.68
CA ASN A 494 9.42 -12.44 -32.93
C ASN A 494 9.16 -13.69 -32.05
N GLY A 495 8.10 -13.68 -31.23
CA GLY A 495 7.78 -14.77 -30.33
C GLY A 495 8.58 -14.78 -29.03
N ASP A 496 9.30 -13.71 -28.69
CA ASP A 496 10.00 -13.62 -27.40
C ASP A 496 8.98 -13.46 -26.27
N ILE A 497 9.01 -14.35 -25.27
CA ILE A 497 8.04 -14.38 -24.18
C ILE A 497 8.68 -13.83 -22.90
N ASN A 498 8.03 -12.85 -22.28
CA ASN A 498 8.42 -12.28 -20.99
C ASN A 498 7.28 -12.43 -19.97
N GLN A 499 7.59 -13.05 -18.83
CA GLN A 499 6.71 -13.18 -17.67
C GLN A 499 6.88 -11.97 -16.74
N ILE A 500 5.77 -11.48 -16.18
CA ILE A 500 5.76 -10.39 -15.18
C ILE A 500 5.34 -10.96 -13.82
N PHE A 501 6.24 -10.93 -12.84
CA PHE A 501 5.96 -11.36 -11.48
C PHE A 501 5.90 -10.17 -10.53
N ILE A 502 4.85 -10.09 -9.71
CA ILE A 502 4.86 -9.21 -8.54
C ILE A 502 5.73 -9.84 -7.44
N THR A 503 6.50 -9.00 -6.74
CA THR A 503 7.27 -9.43 -5.57
C THR A 503 6.79 -8.72 -4.32
N ASP A 504 7.14 -9.31 -3.17
CA ASP A 504 6.94 -8.71 -1.86
C ASP A 504 7.97 -7.60 -1.53
N ALA A 505 9.01 -7.46 -2.36
CA ALA A 505 9.98 -6.39 -2.21
C ALA A 505 9.34 -5.06 -2.63
N ILE A 506 9.53 -4.04 -1.81
CA ILE A 506 9.05 -2.67 -2.05
C ILE A 506 10.21 -1.70 -1.98
N SER A 507 10.11 -0.59 -2.71
CA SER A 507 11.01 0.53 -2.50
C SER A 507 10.63 1.32 -1.25
N ILE A 508 11.64 1.94 -0.65
CA ILE A 508 11.51 2.75 0.57
C ILE A 508 12.12 4.13 0.28
N PRO A 509 11.38 5.24 0.49
CA PRO A 509 11.94 6.59 0.41
C PRO A 509 12.91 6.87 1.57
N ASP A 510 13.58 8.02 1.58
CA ASP A 510 14.55 8.33 2.65
C ASP A 510 13.83 8.67 3.98
N LEU A 511 13.43 7.62 4.71
CA LEU A 511 12.63 7.73 5.93
C LEU A 511 13.36 8.49 7.04
N SER A 512 14.69 8.43 7.07
CA SER A 512 15.51 9.17 8.02
C SER A 512 15.45 10.67 7.75
N LYS A 513 15.66 11.10 6.50
CA LYS A 513 15.52 12.51 6.12
C LYS A 513 14.11 13.02 6.32
N ILE A 514 13.10 12.23 5.96
CA ILE A 514 11.69 12.61 6.14
C ILE A 514 11.39 12.82 7.62
N GLU A 515 11.77 11.87 8.49
CA GLU A 515 11.54 11.99 9.93
C GLU A 515 12.27 13.19 10.53
N ALA A 516 13.53 13.44 10.14
CA ALA A 516 14.32 14.58 10.59
C ALA A 516 13.64 15.91 10.24
N ILE A 517 13.18 16.07 8.99
CA ILE A 517 12.46 17.26 8.54
C ILE A 517 11.15 17.44 9.31
N LEU A 518 10.39 16.37 9.56
CA LEU A 518 9.15 16.44 10.33
C LEU A 518 9.41 16.88 11.77
N LYS A 519 10.44 16.33 12.42
CA LYS A 519 10.89 16.74 13.76
C LYS A 519 11.28 18.23 13.75
N GLU A 520 12.05 18.70 12.78
CA GLU A 520 12.39 20.13 12.64
C GLU A 520 11.15 21.03 12.50
N VAL A 521 10.15 20.61 11.73
CA VAL A 521 8.90 21.37 11.51
C VAL A 521 8.07 21.49 12.78
N GLU A 522 8.09 20.47 13.64
CA GLU A 522 7.28 20.40 14.87
C GLU A 522 8.02 20.80 16.15
N THR A 523 9.36 20.84 16.12
CA THR A 523 10.17 21.39 17.22
C THR A 523 9.78 22.84 17.49
N GLU A 524 9.87 23.31 18.73
CA GLU A 524 9.58 24.70 19.07
C GLU A 524 10.46 25.71 18.31
N LEU A 525 10.07 26.99 18.34
CA LEU A 525 10.94 28.06 17.86
C LEU A 525 12.19 28.18 18.74
N PRO A 526 13.36 28.56 18.20
CA PRO A 526 14.57 28.78 19.00
C PRO A 526 14.32 29.76 20.14
N GLU A 527 14.99 29.57 21.29
CA GLU A 527 14.71 30.37 22.50
C GLU A 527 14.88 31.89 22.31
N ASN A 528 15.76 32.30 21.39
CA ASN A 528 16.03 33.69 21.01
C ASN A 528 15.29 34.16 19.76
N LYS A 529 14.31 33.37 19.27
CA LYS A 529 13.49 33.66 18.09
C LYS A 529 12.05 33.17 18.28
N ARG A 530 11.51 33.31 19.49
CA ARG A 530 10.18 32.77 19.85
C ARG A 530 9.24 33.80 20.43
N ASN A 531 9.65 35.05 20.62
CA ASN A 531 8.72 36.12 20.97
C ASN A 531 8.45 37.08 19.80
N GLY A 532 7.41 37.91 19.95
CA GLY A 532 6.96 38.85 18.93
C GLY A 532 8.02 39.88 18.53
N TYR A 533 8.81 40.42 19.48
CA TYR A 533 9.88 41.35 19.14
C TYR A 533 10.98 40.69 18.30
N GLU A 534 11.47 39.52 18.73
CA GLU A 534 12.52 38.79 18.02
C GLU A 534 12.09 38.39 16.59
N LEU A 535 10.83 37.95 16.44
CA LEU A 535 10.29 37.58 15.14
C LEU A 535 10.04 38.80 14.24
N ALA A 536 9.67 39.95 14.81
CA ALA A 536 9.55 41.20 14.07
C ALA A 536 10.92 41.69 13.55
N ASP A 537 11.97 41.57 14.38
CA ASP A 537 13.32 41.96 13.97
C ASP A 537 13.82 41.10 12.79
N ILE A 538 13.45 39.81 12.73
CA ILE A 538 13.70 38.95 11.56
C ILE A 538 12.97 39.43 10.30
N VAL A 539 11.73 39.92 10.44
CA VAL A 539 10.99 40.49 9.30
C VAL A 539 11.69 41.75 8.78
N GLU A 540 12.19 42.59 9.69
CA GLU A 540 12.94 43.80 9.35
C GLU A 540 14.30 43.49 8.72
N GLU A 541 15.02 42.47 9.20
CA GLU A 541 16.24 41.94 8.57
C GLU A 541 15.95 41.52 7.13
N PHE A 542 14.89 40.72 6.91
CA PHE A 542 14.49 40.27 5.58
C PHE A 542 14.16 41.43 4.63
N LEU A 543 13.50 42.48 5.14
CA LEU A 543 13.20 43.69 4.37
C LEU A 543 14.45 44.48 3.96
N GLN A 544 15.48 44.50 4.80
CA GLN A 544 16.75 45.19 4.52
C GLN A 544 17.62 44.44 3.50
N GLU A 545 17.61 43.10 3.54
CA GLU A 545 18.42 42.27 2.63
C GLU A 545 17.87 42.22 1.19
N GLN A 546 16.56 42.33 1.02
CA GLN A 546 15.93 42.24 -0.29
C GLN A 546 15.88 43.60 -0.98
N SER A 547 16.52 43.72 -2.15
CA SER A 547 16.32 44.90 -3.00
C SER A 547 14.83 45.03 -3.31
N ALA A 548 14.20 46.16 -2.93
CA ALA A 548 12.75 46.40 -2.95
C ALA A 548 12.02 46.20 -4.30
N SER A 549 12.72 45.84 -5.37
CA SER A 549 12.11 45.44 -6.63
C SER A 549 11.50 44.04 -6.51
N ASN A 550 10.16 43.97 -6.39
CA ASN A 550 9.29 42.77 -6.42
C ASN A 550 8.87 42.16 -5.07
N LEU A 551 8.84 42.94 -3.98
CA LEU A 551 8.19 42.52 -2.72
C LEU A 551 7.10 43.51 -2.32
N ASP A 552 5.97 43.00 -1.84
CA ASP A 552 4.91 43.78 -1.22
C ASP A 552 5.33 44.17 0.22
N VAL A 553 6.04 45.29 0.31
CA VAL A 553 6.61 45.80 1.56
C VAL A 553 5.53 46.07 2.61
N GLU A 554 4.35 46.56 2.19
CA GLU A 554 3.25 46.88 3.10
C GLU A 554 2.77 45.64 3.87
N LYS A 555 2.71 44.47 3.22
CA LYS A 555 2.33 43.21 3.89
C LYS A 555 3.35 42.77 4.94
N LEU A 556 4.63 42.93 4.65
CA LEU A 556 5.71 42.58 5.59
C LEU A 556 5.76 43.55 6.77
N GLU A 557 5.57 44.85 6.52
CA GLU A 557 5.44 45.86 7.57
C GLU A 557 4.22 45.60 8.46
N ALA A 558 3.08 45.20 7.89
CA ALA A 558 1.90 44.82 8.64
C ALA A 558 2.14 43.58 9.53
N LEU A 559 2.85 42.57 9.01
CA LEU A 559 3.26 41.40 9.79
C LEU A 559 4.20 41.81 10.95
N SER A 560 5.23 42.63 10.67
CA SER A 560 6.15 43.13 11.70
C SER A 560 5.41 43.92 12.80
N SER A 561 4.51 44.82 12.41
CA SER A 561 3.69 45.59 13.35
C SER A 561 2.87 44.69 14.27
N GLU A 562 2.24 43.64 13.73
CA GLU A 562 1.45 42.70 14.53
C GLU A 562 2.34 41.90 15.50
N LEU A 563 3.50 41.42 15.05
CA LEU A 563 4.48 40.73 15.90
C LEU A 563 4.97 41.65 17.04
N ARG A 564 5.22 42.93 16.76
CA ARG A 564 5.61 43.91 17.80
C ARG A 564 4.50 44.16 18.83
N LYS A 565 3.21 44.01 18.49
CA LYS A 565 2.09 44.09 19.46
C LYS A 565 2.06 42.90 20.40
N ILE A 566 2.42 41.71 19.92
CA ILE A 566 2.53 40.50 20.76
C ILE A 566 3.68 40.67 21.78
N GLY A 567 4.73 41.40 21.40
CA GLY A 567 5.82 41.80 22.28
C GLY A 567 6.62 40.61 22.81
N SER A 568 6.89 40.56 24.11
CA SER A 568 7.72 39.50 24.71
C SER A 568 6.98 38.17 24.94
N GLN A 569 5.71 38.04 24.55
CA GLN A 569 4.99 36.77 24.68
C GLN A 569 5.55 35.72 23.73
N THR A 570 5.69 34.49 24.21
CA THR A 570 6.13 33.36 23.39
C THR A 570 5.05 32.97 22.39
N ILE A 571 5.47 32.78 21.13
CA ILE A 571 4.63 32.41 20.00
C ILE A 571 4.98 30.98 19.60
N SER A 572 3.97 30.14 19.36
CA SER A 572 4.21 28.79 18.84
C SER A 572 4.50 28.81 17.33
N LYS A 573 5.15 27.77 16.79
CA LYS A 573 5.31 27.64 15.33
C LYS A 573 3.97 27.61 14.59
N VAL A 574 2.90 27.11 15.21
CA VAL A 574 1.56 27.04 14.60
C VAL A 574 0.96 28.44 14.49
N ASP A 575 1.07 29.24 15.55
CA ASP A 575 0.56 30.61 15.57
C ASP A 575 1.37 31.48 14.61
N PHE A 576 2.71 31.33 14.59
CA PHE A 576 3.56 32.06 13.67
C PHE A 576 3.28 31.72 12.20
N LYS A 577 3.04 30.44 11.87
CA LYS A 577 2.58 30.03 10.53
C LYS A 577 1.24 30.69 10.15
N SER A 578 0.34 30.82 11.12
CA SER A 578 -0.98 31.43 10.93
C SER A 578 -0.84 32.93 10.65
N LEU A 579 0.02 33.64 11.37
CA LEU A 579 0.35 35.04 11.10
C LEU A 579 0.96 35.22 9.70
N ILE A 580 1.94 34.39 9.31
CA ILE A 580 2.49 34.43 7.96
C ILE A 580 1.40 34.20 6.90
N ALA A 581 0.48 33.25 7.12
CA ALA A 581 -0.61 32.99 6.18
C ALA A 581 -1.59 34.16 6.09
N GLN A 582 -1.93 34.78 7.21
CA GLN A 582 -2.86 35.91 7.28
C GLN A 582 -2.30 37.16 6.59
N TYR A 583 -1.03 37.50 6.84
CA TYR A 583 -0.45 38.76 6.37
C TYR A 583 0.27 38.64 5.02
N LEU A 584 1.01 37.54 4.81
CA LEU A 584 1.77 37.36 3.57
C LEU A 584 1.07 36.45 2.57
N GLY A 585 0.03 35.71 2.99
CA GLY A 585 -0.68 34.77 2.12
C GLY A 585 -1.73 35.42 1.22
N THR A 586 -2.57 34.55 0.65
CA THR A 586 -3.76 34.91 -0.10
C THR A 586 -4.92 34.06 0.37
N LYS A 587 -6.14 34.53 0.14
CA LYS A 587 -7.33 33.71 0.38
C LYS A 587 -7.55 32.74 -0.76
N ARG A 588 -7.89 31.50 -0.42
CA ARG A 588 -8.35 30.48 -1.36
C ARG A 588 -9.71 29.97 -0.93
N LYS A 589 -10.67 29.99 -1.85
CA LYS A 589 -11.98 29.38 -1.62
C LYS A 589 -11.85 27.85 -1.66
N THR A 590 -12.22 27.19 -0.57
CA THR A 590 -12.28 25.73 -0.44
C THR A 590 -13.67 25.34 0.04
N GLY A 591 -14.51 24.90 -0.89
CA GLY A 591 -15.96 24.78 -0.64
C GLY A 591 -16.58 26.16 -0.41
N ASP A 592 -17.35 26.30 0.66
CA ASP A 592 -17.98 27.58 1.05
C ASP A 592 -17.11 28.44 1.99
N LYS A 593 -15.90 27.98 2.34
CA LYS A 593 -14.99 28.68 3.25
C LYS A 593 -13.83 29.34 2.50
N GLU A 594 -13.50 30.56 2.88
CA GLU A 594 -12.22 31.18 2.54
C GLU A 594 -11.19 30.77 3.58
N ILE A 595 -10.05 30.26 3.12
CA ILE A 595 -8.91 29.93 3.98
C ILE A 595 -7.68 30.70 3.52
N ASP A 596 -6.88 31.16 4.47
CA ASP A 596 -5.60 31.80 4.18
C ASP A 596 -4.58 30.73 3.77
N VAL A 597 -3.94 30.93 2.61
CA VAL A 597 -2.90 30.07 2.07
C VAL A 597 -1.66 30.89 1.78
N SER A 598 -0.52 30.44 2.29
CA SER A 598 0.76 31.14 2.14
C SER A 598 1.52 30.74 0.86
N ILE A 599 0.83 30.56 -0.27
CA ILE A 599 1.47 30.13 -1.55
C ILE A 599 2.06 31.28 -2.36
N THR A 600 1.98 32.51 -1.85
CA THR A 600 2.51 33.73 -2.47
C THR A 600 4.04 33.71 -2.54
N SER A 601 4.60 34.54 -3.41
CA SER A 601 6.05 34.66 -3.57
C SER A 601 6.72 35.20 -2.31
N GLU A 602 6.05 36.13 -1.63
CA GLU A 602 6.46 36.81 -0.40
C GLU A 602 6.54 35.82 0.76
N ALA A 603 5.47 35.05 0.99
CA ALA A 603 5.46 34.03 2.04
C ALA A 603 6.43 32.88 1.73
N THR A 604 6.74 32.62 0.45
CA THR A 604 7.74 31.61 0.07
C THR A 604 9.13 32.12 0.38
N ARG A 605 9.53 33.28 -0.15
CA ARG A 605 10.85 33.89 0.10
C ARG A 605 11.12 34.13 1.58
N PHE A 606 10.13 34.61 2.35
CA PHE A 606 10.30 34.82 3.78
C PHE A 606 10.52 33.49 4.53
N ARG A 607 9.82 32.41 4.13
CA ARG A 607 10.08 31.08 4.70
C ARG A 607 11.45 30.53 4.32
N ASP A 608 11.91 30.80 3.12
CA ASP A 608 13.25 30.38 2.68
C ASP A 608 14.32 31.14 3.48
N HIS A 609 14.16 32.46 3.69
CA HIS A 609 15.03 33.25 4.58
C HIS A 609 15.04 32.73 6.02
N LEU A 610 13.87 32.42 6.59
CA LEU A 610 13.76 31.79 7.92
C LEU A 610 14.54 30.48 8.01
N LEU A 611 14.51 29.65 6.96
CA LEU A 611 15.24 28.41 6.92
C LEU A 611 16.75 28.65 6.77
N ASP A 612 17.16 29.47 5.81
CA ASP A 612 18.55 29.64 5.41
C ASP A 612 19.37 30.43 6.43
N LYS A 613 18.79 31.48 7.03
CA LYS A 613 19.50 32.38 7.96
C LYS A 613 19.28 32.04 9.43
N HIS A 614 18.11 31.48 9.75
CA HIS A 614 17.71 31.26 11.13
C HIS A 614 17.46 29.79 11.48
N GLN A 615 17.58 28.87 10.52
CA GLN A 615 17.32 27.43 10.71
C GLN A 615 15.90 27.14 11.23
N ILE A 616 14.95 28.03 10.91
CA ILE A 616 13.54 27.88 11.29
C ILE A 616 12.80 27.22 10.13
N ARG A 617 12.60 25.91 10.23
CA ARG A 617 11.74 25.18 9.30
C ARG A 617 10.27 25.22 9.72
N LEU A 618 9.42 25.74 8.84
CA LEU A 618 7.97 25.83 9.09
C LEU A 618 7.11 24.81 8.31
N LYS A 619 7.63 24.22 7.24
CA LYS A 619 6.90 23.21 6.47
C LYS A 619 7.88 22.25 5.81
N LEU A 620 7.36 21.08 5.43
CA LEU A 620 8.06 20.17 4.53
C LEU A 620 8.27 20.87 3.17
N PRO A 621 9.46 20.76 2.54
CA PRO A 621 9.67 21.27 1.19
C PRO A 621 8.65 20.71 0.19
N GLN A 622 8.21 21.54 -0.75
CA GLN A 622 7.16 21.18 -1.73
C GLN A 622 7.58 21.44 -3.17
N ASP A 623 8.77 21.99 -3.39
CA ASP A 623 9.35 22.16 -4.71
C ASP A 623 9.70 20.81 -5.34
N ASN A 624 9.89 20.82 -6.66
CA ASN A 624 10.10 19.59 -7.43
C ASN A 624 11.40 18.88 -7.04
N GLN A 625 12.48 19.61 -6.83
CA GLN A 625 13.78 19.02 -6.48
C GLN A 625 13.70 18.32 -5.13
N SER A 626 13.18 18.98 -4.10
CA SER A 626 13.04 18.37 -2.78
C SER A 626 12.09 17.16 -2.79
N LYS A 627 11.02 17.19 -3.61
CA LYS A 627 10.13 16.04 -3.76
C LYS A 627 10.83 14.86 -4.41
N GLU A 628 11.69 15.10 -5.40
CA GLU A 628 12.54 14.05 -5.97
C GLU A 628 13.51 13.53 -4.93
N ASP A 629 14.23 14.41 -4.24
CA ASP A 629 15.25 14.01 -3.27
C ASP A 629 14.67 13.15 -2.12
N LEU A 630 13.45 13.45 -1.67
CA LEU A 630 12.79 12.72 -0.59
C LEU A 630 12.06 11.46 -1.07
N PHE A 631 11.46 11.51 -2.26
CA PHE A 631 10.48 10.52 -2.70
C PHE A 631 10.82 9.85 -4.04
N ASP A 632 12.05 9.95 -4.56
CA ASP A 632 12.43 9.35 -5.84
C ASP A 632 12.07 7.86 -5.94
N ALA A 633 12.28 7.12 -4.85
CA ALA A 633 11.92 5.72 -4.72
C ALA A 633 10.40 5.43 -4.90
N SER A 634 9.56 6.45 -4.73
CA SER A 634 8.11 6.42 -4.84
C SER A 634 7.57 7.16 -6.07
N LEU A 635 8.46 7.60 -6.97
CA LEU A 635 8.11 8.39 -8.14
C LEU A 635 8.50 7.69 -9.43
N ASN A 636 7.74 8.00 -10.49
CA ASN A 636 8.10 7.64 -11.86
C ASN A 636 8.24 6.12 -12.09
N ILE A 637 8.66 5.72 -13.29
CA ILE A 637 9.01 4.32 -13.56
C ILE A 637 10.51 4.17 -13.35
N LYS A 638 10.92 3.17 -12.58
CA LYS A 638 12.33 2.80 -12.41
C LYS A 638 12.54 1.42 -13.00
N TYR A 639 13.55 1.25 -13.84
CA TYR A 639 13.90 0.00 -14.52
C TYR A 639 15.39 -0.28 -14.34
N PHE A 640 15.74 -1.48 -13.89
CA PHE A 640 17.08 -1.82 -13.44
C PHE A 640 17.35 -3.33 -13.43
N GLY A 641 18.61 -3.71 -13.16
CA GLY A 641 19.02 -5.12 -13.07
C GLY A 641 18.84 -5.90 -14.37
N GLU A 642 18.88 -5.20 -15.51
CA GLU A 642 18.70 -5.79 -16.84
C GLU A 642 19.85 -6.73 -17.18
N THR A 643 19.52 -8.00 -17.43
CA THR A 643 20.38 -9.02 -18.03
C THR A 643 19.71 -9.55 -19.29
N GLU A 644 20.33 -10.52 -19.98
CA GLU A 644 19.71 -11.16 -21.16
C GLU A 644 18.37 -11.84 -20.87
N LYS A 645 18.13 -12.25 -19.62
CA LYS A 645 16.97 -13.07 -19.23
C LYS A 645 16.09 -12.46 -18.15
N GLN A 646 16.52 -11.40 -17.47
CA GLN A 646 15.74 -10.83 -16.39
C GLN A 646 15.94 -9.33 -16.26
N ALA A 647 14.93 -8.67 -15.71
CA ALA A 647 15.04 -7.30 -15.23
C ALA A 647 14.05 -7.06 -14.11
N TYR A 648 14.17 -5.90 -13.47
CA TYR A 648 13.24 -5.45 -12.45
C TYR A 648 12.72 -4.07 -12.79
N TYR A 649 11.49 -3.81 -12.37
CA TYR A 649 10.93 -2.46 -12.45
C TYR A 649 10.00 -2.17 -11.27
N LEU A 650 9.75 -0.89 -11.04
CA LEU A 650 8.68 -0.42 -10.19
C LEU A 650 8.03 0.81 -10.83
N VAL A 651 6.80 1.10 -10.43
CA VAL A 651 6.06 2.28 -10.88
C VAL A 651 5.52 3.01 -9.67
N GLY A 652 5.99 4.24 -9.49
CA GLY A 652 5.56 5.16 -8.46
C GLY A 652 4.46 6.12 -8.91
N GLU A 653 4.25 7.15 -8.09
CA GLU A 653 3.32 8.23 -8.40
C GLU A 653 3.97 9.28 -9.32
N ARG A 654 3.13 10.17 -9.84
CA ARG A 654 3.58 11.38 -10.52
C ARG A 654 3.99 12.40 -9.48
N ARG A 655 5.05 13.16 -9.76
CA ARG A 655 5.54 14.19 -8.84
C ARG A 655 4.46 15.18 -8.42
N ASP A 656 3.63 15.61 -9.37
CA ASP A 656 2.52 16.54 -9.14
C ASP A 656 1.40 15.96 -8.28
N ASN A 657 1.35 14.63 -8.11
CA ASN A 657 0.35 13.96 -7.30
C ASN A 657 0.83 13.74 -5.85
N VAL A 658 2.11 13.99 -5.55
CA VAL A 658 2.64 13.91 -4.19
C VAL A 658 1.96 14.96 -3.32
N GLN A 659 1.15 14.48 -2.38
CA GLN A 659 0.47 15.28 -1.36
C GLN A 659 1.22 15.16 -0.02
N LEU A 660 0.53 14.83 1.07
CA LEU A 660 1.10 14.55 2.39
C LEU A 660 1.07 13.05 2.74
N HIS A 661 0.84 12.18 1.75
CA HIS A 661 0.80 10.74 1.92
C HIS A 661 1.08 10.01 0.61
N PHE A 662 1.50 8.74 0.72
CA PHE A 662 1.44 7.72 -0.31
C PHE A 662 0.55 6.58 0.18
N LYS A 663 -0.46 6.25 -0.61
CA LYS A 663 -1.45 5.23 -0.24
C LYS A 663 -0.82 3.84 -0.19
N ASP A 664 -0.10 3.50 -1.25
CA ASP A 664 0.48 2.18 -1.50
C ASP A 664 2.01 2.29 -1.63
N ALA A 665 2.72 1.20 -1.33
CA ALA A 665 4.14 1.08 -1.59
C ALA A 665 4.40 0.75 -3.06
N CYS A 666 5.58 1.10 -3.58
CA CYS A 666 5.96 0.71 -4.93
C CYS A 666 6.59 -0.69 -4.90
N HIS A 667 5.80 -1.69 -5.30
CA HIS A 667 6.28 -3.06 -5.41
C HIS A 667 7.26 -3.21 -6.57
N LEU A 668 8.36 -3.89 -6.31
CA LEU A 668 9.27 -4.39 -7.33
C LEU A 668 8.58 -5.52 -8.08
N ARG A 669 8.68 -5.47 -9.40
CA ARG A 669 8.24 -6.51 -10.31
C ARG A 669 9.44 -7.07 -11.02
N ARG A 670 9.47 -8.40 -11.13
CA ARG A 670 10.52 -9.13 -11.82
C ARG A 670 10.01 -9.55 -13.18
N ILE A 671 10.78 -9.25 -14.21
CA ILE A 671 10.56 -9.73 -15.57
C ILE A 671 11.50 -10.90 -15.82
N VAL A 672 10.98 -11.96 -16.43
CA VAL A 672 11.75 -13.15 -16.80
C VAL A 672 11.47 -13.49 -18.25
N ALA A 673 12.52 -13.56 -19.08
CA ALA A 673 12.42 -14.11 -20.42
C ALA A 673 12.42 -15.64 -20.34
N VAL A 674 11.47 -16.27 -21.02
CA VAL A 674 11.24 -17.71 -20.98
C VAL A 674 12.12 -18.44 -22.00
N ASP A 675 12.64 -19.61 -21.64
CA ASP A 675 13.48 -20.44 -22.50
C ASP A 675 14.59 -19.61 -23.18
N ASP A 676 14.72 -19.72 -24.51
CA ASP A 676 15.69 -18.97 -25.32
C ASP A 676 15.21 -17.56 -25.73
N SER A 677 14.06 -17.09 -25.24
CA SER A 677 13.52 -15.76 -25.54
C SER A 677 14.43 -14.62 -25.08
N LYS A 678 14.35 -13.49 -25.77
CA LYS A 678 14.99 -12.25 -25.36
C LYS A 678 14.17 -11.48 -24.34
N LEU A 679 14.86 -10.68 -23.55
CA LEU A 679 14.20 -9.67 -22.72
C LEU A 679 13.78 -8.47 -23.59
N ILE A 680 12.47 -8.23 -23.69
CA ILE A 680 11.86 -7.24 -24.59
C ILE A 680 11.14 -6.11 -23.84
N PHE A 681 10.93 -6.27 -22.54
CA PHE A 681 10.02 -5.46 -21.74
C PHE A 681 10.33 -3.96 -21.71
N ARG A 682 11.61 -3.58 -21.88
CA ARG A 682 12.02 -2.17 -21.87
C ARG A 682 11.29 -1.31 -22.91
N GLN A 683 10.97 -1.89 -24.08
CA GLN A 683 10.31 -1.18 -25.18
C GLN A 683 8.86 -0.78 -24.85
N ILE A 684 8.21 -1.49 -23.93
CA ILE A 684 6.81 -1.26 -23.59
C ILE A 684 6.61 -0.51 -22.26
N LEU A 685 7.69 -0.08 -21.59
CA LEU A 685 7.59 0.74 -20.38
C LEU A 685 6.68 1.98 -20.55
N PRO A 686 6.66 2.70 -21.70
CA PRO A 686 5.78 3.85 -21.90
C PRO A 686 4.28 3.51 -21.82
N THR A 687 3.89 2.24 -21.97
CA THR A 687 2.50 1.78 -21.78
C THR A 687 2.03 1.86 -20.31
N MET A 688 2.93 2.19 -19.39
CA MET A 688 2.61 2.44 -17.99
C MET A 688 2.46 3.94 -17.67
N ASP A 689 2.92 4.83 -18.56
CA ASP A 689 2.69 6.27 -18.43
C ASP A 689 1.32 6.67 -19.00
N VAL A 690 0.27 6.28 -18.28
CA VAL A 690 -1.12 6.61 -18.60
C VAL A 690 -1.93 6.85 -17.31
N ASP A 691 -2.89 7.77 -17.32
CA ASP A 691 -3.75 8.08 -16.15
C ASP A 691 -5.20 7.62 -16.31
N PHE A 692 -5.52 6.93 -17.41
CA PHE A 692 -6.85 6.40 -17.71
C PHE A 692 -7.07 4.96 -17.23
N VAL A 693 -6.11 4.35 -16.53
CA VAL A 693 -6.29 3.02 -15.94
C VAL A 693 -6.75 3.14 -14.49
N ARG A 694 -5.97 3.83 -13.65
CA ARG A 694 -6.29 4.17 -12.26
C ARG A 694 -6.61 5.66 -12.25
N THR A 695 -7.74 6.08 -11.69
CA THR A 695 -8.24 7.47 -11.83
C THR A 695 -7.18 8.50 -11.42
N GLY A 696 -6.49 9.11 -12.40
CA GLY A 696 -5.43 10.10 -12.17
C GLY A 696 -4.08 9.54 -11.70
N GLN A 697 -3.92 8.22 -11.62
CA GLN A 697 -2.70 7.52 -11.21
C GLN A 697 -2.17 6.62 -12.34
N SER A 698 -0.85 6.43 -12.37
CA SER A 698 -0.24 5.52 -13.34
C SER A 698 -0.56 4.05 -13.06
N THR A 699 -0.54 3.23 -14.11
CA THR A 699 -0.70 1.77 -13.99
C THR A 699 0.65 1.12 -13.68
N VAL A 700 0.63 0.04 -12.90
CA VAL A 700 1.84 -0.68 -12.45
C VAL A 700 2.20 -1.87 -13.35
N ILE A 701 1.34 -2.16 -14.32
CA ILE A 701 1.51 -3.12 -15.41
C ILE A 701 1.05 -2.46 -16.71
N PRO A 702 1.55 -2.86 -17.89
CA PRO A 702 1.12 -2.33 -19.17
C PRO A 702 -0.40 -2.17 -19.30
N PHE A 703 -0.88 -1.03 -19.80
CA PHE A 703 -2.33 -0.78 -19.86
C PHE A 703 -3.15 -1.81 -20.66
N PRO A 704 -2.62 -2.57 -21.65
CA PRO A 704 -3.38 -3.66 -22.29
C PRO A 704 -3.99 -4.66 -21.30
N PHE A 705 -3.35 -4.90 -20.15
CA PHE A 705 -3.92 -5.74 -19.08
C PHE A 705 -5.22 -5.19 -18.47
N LYS A 706 -5.45 -3.87 -18.51
CA LYS A 706 -6.74 -3.28 -18.14
C LYS A 706 -7.81 -3.56 -19.19
N TYR A 707 -7.46 -3.60 -20.47
CA TYR A 707 -8.39 -3.92 -21.55
C TYR A 707 -8.82 -5.39 -21.47
N ILE A 708 -7.88 -6.31 -21.24
CA ILE A 708 -8.20 -7.73 -20.98
C ILE A 708 -9.17 -7.85 -19.80
N ARG A 709 -8.86 -7.21 -18.65
CA ARG A 709 -9.75 -7.26 -17.47
C ARG A 709 -11.13 -6.68 -17.69
N GLU A 710 -11.27 -5.69 -18.57
CA GLU A 710 -12.55 -5.09 -18.86
C GLU A 710 -13.33 -5.93 -19.89
N TYR A 711 -12.65 -6.55 -20.85
CA TYR A 711 -13.25 -7.48 -21.82
C TYR A 711 -13.90 -8.69 -21.15
N LYS A 712 -13.33 -9.23 -20.06
CA LYS A 712 -13.93 -10.28 -19.22
C LYS A 712 -15.37 -10.00 -18.79
N LYS A 713 -15.70 -8.73 -18.61
CA LYS A 713 -17.02 -8.29 -18.14
C LYS A 713 -18.01 -8.07 -19.29
N PHE A 714 -17.59 -8.26 -20.52
CA PHE A 714 -18.48 -8.19 -21.68
C PHE A 714 -19.25 -9.50 -21.79
N SER A 715 -20.55 -9.41 -22.05
CA SER A 715 -21.26 -10.54 -22.60
C SER A 715 -20.91 -10.64 -24.07
N VAL A 716 -19.93 -11.49 -24.38
CA VAL A 716 -19.71 -11.92 -25.76
C VAL A 716 -20.96 -12.69 -26.16
N THR A 717 -21.64 -12.24 -27.21
CA THR A 717 -22.71 -13.04 -27.82
C THR A 717 -21.97 -14.21 -28.46
N LYS A 718 -21.94 -15.37 -27.78
CA LYS A 718 -21.39 -16.60 -28.34
C LYS A 718 -22.22 -17.05 -29.54
#